data_AF-A0A6L6WUS2-F1
#
_entry.id   AF-A0A6L6WUS2-F1
#
_cell.length_a   1.000
_cell.length_b   1.000
_cell.length_c   1.000
_cell.angle_alpha   90.00
_cell.angle_beta   90.00
_cell.angle_gamma   90.00
#
_symmetry.space_group_name_H-M   'P 1'
#
loop_
_entity.id
_entity.type
_entity.pdbx_description
1 polymer ?
#
loop_
_entity_poly.entity_id
_entity_poly.type
_entity_poly.pdbx_seq_one_letter_code
_entity_poly.pdbx_strand_id
1 'polypeptide(L)'
;MGVVSPGSWATAGVEPGEWFPSCADCCRTQVTRPFQDFAAAQVGRRCAAHAPAAPGRPVASGDDPDSGRTAGWTSLRRPGALRDEEAGEKRGSHELAMSVDAESDLSRLTRAALVELRPEGGDGMWGTGFFVAPGWILTCAHVLAPHLGKDPGTPFLVRGDGLAGGEPRAARLEAWLLDDDPRAPVPPERDLALVRLIDEVSHPSVWLSDRPARLPGQVVVEGHVRSPEGEVRPWREGMTRVGGVGEYGMRVDGFLPFGACGGPAVDPATGEVVALARSRHAATRTSLLVSTTALHHFGALGRRVLAAHDAWHAHRAAHDADTWTALQRKLPGGLVVSGDQWSPGDRGTALALLAALGPPPSPRAVTETLRAVLSEDPRADARTPPRSWRDGHGMLYGQDTTPAVVYLRYLHLVAQYARQTEPEGGAADRLLAWVRERTGEVAHFLRPLVAGASLPDTLRPAGTAGARPFPARGDGRPVVTVELDPVHWARPPRFYWRIGIDHGDGNRVALAEENGGAGVPVADVVRHLAAPLAEAFRRVDLPEQPAPLEVAVPPEHFDMEVHLWRTGDLERPGTQRELGAHRSVVLRALSRRSERTEHLREQRWDALQRADRLTAQRDRPAGTAGGVDRRAATERAEGWEDAGPGVVPVVCRPVGRGEGQRTLREALDAGHAVAVWGTGEHTPPATRAEAANVFARGVAELLGEIRTIRELPDEVRRLRHHGGEGGEAEHWARHTALLWDDPHRPLAPEDTVLEAP
;
A
#
# COMPACT_ATOMS: atom_id res chain seq x y z
N MET A 1 -11.17 53.00 12.89
CA MET A 1 -11.41 54.12 13.83
C MET A 1 -12.47 53.66 14.82
N GLY A 2 -12.32 53.59 16.15
CA GLY A 2 -11.21 53.65 17.11
C GLY A 2 -11.51 52.60 18.21
N VAL A 3 -10.52 51.87 18.73
CA VAL A 3 -9.80 52.14 19.99
C VAL A 3 -10.71 52.46 21.19
N VAL A 4 -10.94 51.47 22.06
CA VAL A 4 -11.04 51.67 23.51
C VAL A 4 -10.47 50.45 24.27
N SER A 5 -9.39 50.69 24.99
CA SER A 5 -9.02 50.11 26.29
C SER A 5 -8.57 51.31 27.12
N PRO A 6 -8.86 51.41 28.44
CA PRO A 6 -8.08 50.67 29.45
C PRO A 6 -8.82 50.39 30.79
N GLY A 7 -8.22 49.60 31.70
CA GLY A 7 -8.75 49.50 33.07
C GLY A 7 -8.12 48.41 33.94
N SER A 8 -7.11 48.78 34.70
CA SER A 8 -6.15 47.96 35.46
C SER A 8 -6.43 47.86 36.98
N TRP A 9 -5.73 46.90 37.61
CA TRP A 9 -5.37 46.73 39.05
C TRP A 9 -6.34 46.02 40.01
N ALA A 10 -5.93 44.85 40.50
CA ALA A 10 -5.53 44.69 41.91
C ALA A 10 -4.93 43.29 42.18
N THR A 11 -3.71 43.32 42.70
CA THR A 11 -2.89 42.24 43.25
C THR A 11 -3.47 41.71 44.57
N ALA A 12 -3.54 40.39 44.71
CA ALA A 12 -3.48 39.71 46.01
C ALA A 12 -2.49 38.54 45.88
N GLY A 13 -1.42 38.60 46.66
CA GLY A 13 -0.36 37.60 46.67
C GLY A 13 -0.78 36.31 47.37
N VAL A 14 -0.31 35.19 46.82
CA VAL A 14 -0.10 33.93 47.54
C VAL A 14 1.19 33.32 46.99
N GLU A 15 2.09 32.94 47.89
CA GLU A 15 3.37 32.29 47.63
C GLU A 15 3.23 30.92 46.91
N PRO A 16 4.28 30.42 46.22
CA PRO A 16 4.18 29.28 45.33
C PRO A 16 4.29 27.95 46.10
N GLY A 17 3.15 27.28 46.28
CA GLY A 17 3.08 25.90 46.73
C GLY A 17 3.08 24.92 45.55
N GLU A 18 4.08 24.04 45.52
CA GLU A 18 4.32 22.90 44.63
C GLU A 18 3.06 22.16 44.14
N TRP A 19 2.70 22.28 42.85
CA TRP A 19 1.78 21.33 42.20
C TRP A 19 2.14 21.15 40.71
N PHE A 20 2.99 20.17 40.43
CA PHE A 20 3.01 19.44 39.15
C PHE A 20 2.79 17.96 39.49
N PRO A 21 1.71 17.30 39.03
CA PRO A 21 1.57 15.87 39.24
C PRO A 21 2.52 15.13 38.29
N SER A 22 3.37 14.29 38.86
CA SER A 22 4.21 13.34 38.12
C SER A 22 3.34 12.29 37.42
N CYS A 23 3.81 11.77 36.29
CA CYS A 23 3.13 10.84 35.39
C CYS A 23 2.73 9.46 35.99
N ALA A 24 2.68 9.29 37.31
CA ALA A 24 2.15 8.08 37.93
C ALA A 24 0.60 8.00 37.93
N ASP A 25 -0.09 9.13 37.78
CA ASP A 25 -1.56 9.19 38.00
C ASP A 25 -2.44 9.12 36.75
N CYS A 26 -1.89 9.27 35.54
CA CYS A 26 -2.69 9.12 34.32
C CYS A 26 -3.08 7.65 34.03
N CYS A 27 -2.44 6.68 34.70
CA CYS A 27 -2.76 5.26 34.59
C CYS A 27 -3.76 4.76 35.66
N ARG A 28 -4.25 5.60 36.57
CA ARG A 28 -5.04 5.14 37.72
C ARG A 28 -6.52 5.55 37.77
N THR A 29 -7.02 6.33 36.82
CA THR A 29 -8.43 6.77 36.79
C THR A 29 -9.17 6.29 35.55
N GLN A 30 -9.46 4.99 35.48
CA GLN A 30 -10.65 4.46 34.79
C GLN A 30 -11.09 3.10 35.37
N VAL A 31 -11.33 3.01 36.67
CA VAL A 31 -12.20 1.93 37.21
C VAL A 31 -12.93 2.46 38.43
N THR A 32 -14.23 2.71 38.30
CA THR A 32 -15.26 2.32 39.27
C THR A 32 -16.64 2.79 38.78
N ARG A 33 -17.48 1.85 38.34
CA ARG A 33 -18.64 1.40 39.15
C ARG A 33 -19.26 0.13 38.56
N PRO A 34 -19.81 -0.76 39.41
CA PRO A 34 -20.24 -2.10 39.03
C PRO A 34 -21.74 -2.17 38.77
N PHE A 35 -22.16 -3.13 37.96
CA PHE A 35 -23.45 -3.79 38.15
C PHE A 35 -23.24 -5.29 37.95
N GLN A 36 -23.29 -5.99 39.08
CA GLN A 36 -23.56 -7.42 39.17
C GLN A 36 -25.04 -7.62 38.81
N ASP A 37 -25.36 -8.57 37.94
CA ASP A 37 -26.21 -9.71 38.30
C ASP A 37 -26.43 -10.64 37.10
N PHE A 38 -26.61 -11.92 37.43
CA PHE A 38 -26.91 -13.10 36.58
C PHE A 38 -25.74 -13.88 35.97
N ALA A 39 -25.07 -14.63 36.85
CA ALA A 39 -24.66 -16.01 36.56
C ALA A 39 -25.38 -16.96 37.52
N ALA A 40 -26.31 -17.78 37.03
CA ALA A 40 -26.74 -19.02 37.68
C ALA A 40 -27.60 -19.89 36.74
N ALA A 41 -26.99 -20.94 36.19
CA ALA A 41 -27.54 -22.22 35.70
C ALA A 41 -26.71 -22.66 34.48
N GLN A 42 -26.14 -23.85 34.34
CA GLN A 42 -26.18 -25.08 35.11
C GLN A 42 -24.94 -25.88 34.69
N VAL A 43 -24.26 -26.49 35.66
CA VAL A 43 -23.28 -27.55 35.43
C VAL A 43 -24.02 -28.86 35.13
N GLY A 44 -23.56 -29.57 34.10
CA GLY A 44 -23.51 -31.03 34.10
C GLY A 44 -24.46 -31.76 33.16
N ARG A 45 -23.89 -32.41 32.13
CA ARG A 45 -24.17 -33.83 31.84
C ARG A 45 -23.11 -34.45 30.93
N ARG A 46 -22.78 -35.70 31.27
CA ARG A 46 -21.77 -36.60 30.70
C ARG A 46 -22.23 -37.25 29.39
N CYS A 47 -21.23 -37.66 28.59
CA CYS A 47 -21.13 -38.82 27.69
C CYS A 47 -22.21 -39.04 26.60
N ALA A 48 -21.81 -39.08 25.33
CA ALA A 48 -21.63 -40.32 24.55
C ALA A 48 -21.47 -40.01 23.04
N ALA A 49 -20.78 -40.95 22.38
CA ALA A 49 -20.48 -41.06 20.95
C ALA A 49 -21.59 -40.65 19.97
N HIS A 50 -21.20 -40.18 18.78
CA HIS A 50 -21.48 -40.81 17.47
C HIS A 50 -20.81 -40.01 16.34
N ALA A 51 -19.92 -40.66 15.61
CA ALA A 51 -19.41 -40.19 14.32
C ALA A 51 -20.42 -40.52 13.22
N PRO A 52 -20.66 -39.62 12.24
CA PRO A 52 -21.22 -40.01 10.96
C PRO A 52 -20.17 -39.96 9.84
N ALA A 53 -20.27 -40.97 9.00
CA ALA A 53 -19.40 -41.31 7.89
C ALA A 53 -19.51 -40.34 6.70
N ALA A 54 -18.41 -40.21 5.97
CA ALA A 54 -18.33 -39.58 4.66
C ALA A 54 -18.94 -40.49 3.57
N PRO A 55 -19.72 -39.97 2.60
CA PRO A 55 -20.13 -40.74 1.44
C PRO A 55 -19.07 -40.70 0.33
N GLY A 56 -18.74 -41.89 -0.18
CA GLY A 56 -17.76 -42.13 -1.22
C GLY A 56 -18.19 -41.69 -2.63
N ARG A 57 -17.18 -41.39 -3.44
CA ARG A 57 -17.27 -41.23 -4.90
C ARG A 57 -17.29 -42.60 -5.58
N PRO A 58 -18.15 -42.83 -6.59
CA PRO A 58 -18.03 -43.99 -7.46
C PRO A 58 -17.12 -43.71 -8.65
N VAL A 59 -16.30 -44.70 -8.98
CA VAL A 59 -15.63 -44.89 -10.27
C VAL A 59 -16.46 -45.91 -11.05
N ALA A 60 -16.74 -45.64 -12.33
CA ALA A 60 -17.09 -46.68 -13.29
C ALA A 60 -16.57 -46.33 -14.69
N SER A 61 -16.00 -47.36 -15.27
CA SER A 61 -15.32 -47.56 -16.56
C SER A 61 -16.24 -47.60 -17.78
N GLY A 62 -15.67 -47.41 -18.97
CA GLY A 62 -16.29 -47.81 -20.24
C GLY A 62 -15.55 -47.35 -21.50
N ASP A 63 -14.57 -48.14 -21.92
CA ASP A 63 -14.12 -48.56 -23.27
C ASP A 63 -14.08 -47.62 -24.52
N ASP A 64 -12.91 -47.76 -25.18
CA ASP A 64 -12.30 -47.35 -26.49
C ASP A 64 -13.15 -47.63 -27.77
N PRO A 65 -12.69 -47.41 -29.05
CA PRO A 65 -11.43 -46.85 -29.58
C PRO A 65 -11.55 -45.90 -30.82
N ASP A 66 -10.49 -45.15 -31.18
CA ASP A 66 -9.88 -45.21 -32.53
C ASP A 66 -8.53 -44.43 -32.65
N SER A 67 -7.72 -44.96 -33.55
CA SER A 67 -6.31 -44.86 -33.92
C SER A 67 -5.69 -43.51 -34.35
N GLY A 68 -4.36 -43.40 -34.19
CA GLY A 68 -3.57 -42.46 -35.00
C GLY A 68 -2.13 -42.11 -34.60
N ARG A 69 -1.17 -43.06 -34.74
CA ARG A 69 0.23 -42.86 -35.20
C ARG A 69 1.21 -42.04 -34.33
N THR A 70 2.10 -42.70 -33.57
CA THR A 70 3.49 -43.15 -33.90
C THR A 70 4.61 -42.10 -33.78
N ALA A 71 5.51 -42.37 -32.83
CA ALA A 71 6.99 -42.53 -32.98
C ALA A 71 7.69 -41.95 -31.73
N GLY A 72 8.18 -42.80 -30.81
CA GLY A 72 9.60 -43.17 -30.69
C GLY A 72 10.29 -42.19 -29.73
N TRP A 73 10.87 -42.56 -28.58
CA TRP A 73 12.11 -43.33 -28.47
C TRP A 73 12.16 -44.12 -27.14
N THR A 74 12.36 -45.42 -27.32
CA THR A 74 13.18 -46.39 -26.56
C THR A 74 13.57 -46.16 -25.09
N SER A 75 13.15 -47.16 -24.33
CA SER A 75 13.58 -47.64 -23.03
C SER A 75 15.05 -48.11 -22.96
N LEU A 76 15.64 -48.14 -21.76
CA LEU A 76 15.89 -49.39 -21.01
C LEU A 76 16.76 -49.22 -19.75
N ARG A 77 16.26 -49.91 -18.70
CA ARG A 77 16.97 -50.67 -17.65
C ARG A 77 17.44 -49.97 -16.37
N ARG A 78 16.58 -50.13 -15.35
CA ARG A 78 16.94 -50.49 -13.97
C ARG A 78 17.69 -51.84 -13.90
N PRO A 79 18.56 -51.98 -12.90
CA PRO A 79 18.46 -53.07 -11.91
C PRO A 79 18.55 -52.47 -10.50
N GLY A 80 18.13 -53.05 -9.38
CA GLY A 80 17.63 -54.37 -9.00
C GLY A 80 17.63 -54.32 -7.46
N ALA A 81 16.55 -54.79 -6.83
CA ALA A 81 16.39 -54.81 -5.38
C ALA A 81 17.40 -55.75 -4.71
N LEU A 82 17.87 -55.41 -3.50
CA LEU A 82 18.22 -56.35 -2.44
C LEU A 82 18.49 -55.62 -1.10
N ARG A 83 17.80 -56.12 -0.07
CA ARG A 83 18.09 -56.16 1.38
C ARG A 83 17.58 -55.04 2.31
N ASP A 84 16.65 -55.49 3.16
CA ASP A 84 16.30 -54.98 4.47
C ASP A 84 17.55 -54.86 5.37
N GLU A 85 17.77 -53.68 5.93
CA GLU A 85 18.47 -53.47 7.20
C GLU A 85 17.74 -52.35 7.96
N GLU A 86 17.17 -52.73 9.11
CA GLU A 86 16.65 -51.81 10.12
C GLU A 86 17.76 -50.88 10.60
N ALA A 87 17.63 -49.59 10.33
CA ALA A 87 18.40 -48.54 11.02
C ALA A 87 17.43 -47.44 11.45
N GLY A 88 17.23 -47.33 12.76
CA GLY A 88 16.34 -46.36 13.39
C GLY A 88 16.71 -44.92 13.01
N GLU A 89 15.79 -44.28 12.29
CA GLU A 89 15.90 -42.89 11.87
C GLU A 89 15.54 -41.96 13.03
N LYS A 90 16.56 -41.61 13.84
CA LYS A 90 16.50 -40.41 14.68
C LYS A 90 16.52 -39.20 13.76
N ARG A 91 15.33 -38.63 13.49
CA ARG A 91 15.21 -37.25 12.96
C ARG A 91 15.77 -36.28 14.00
N GLY A 92 17.06 -35.99 13.88
CA GLY A 92 17.68 -34.85 14.53
C GLY A 92 17.24 -33.58 13.82
N SER A 93 16.40 -32.80 14.46
CA SER A 93 16.20 -31.38 14.15
C SER A 93 17.53 -30.65 14.39
N HIS A 94 18.30 -30.44 13.32
CA HIS A 94 19.44 -29.54 13.35
C HIS A 94 18.93 -28.09 13.34
N GLU A 95 18.61 -27.56 14.53
CA GLU A 95 18.69 -26.12 14.78
C GLU A 95 20.16 -25.71 14.54
N LEU A 96 20.42 -24.90 13.52
CA LEU A 96 21.73 -24.32 13.26
C LEU A 96 22.08 -23.34 14.40
N ALA A 97 22.69 -23.86 15.46
CA ALA A 97 23.17 -23.05 16.57
C ALA A 97 24.22 -22.05 16.08
N MET A 98 24.00 -20.75 16.34
CA MET A 98 24.99 -19.70 16.11
C MET A 98 26.29 -19.99 16.87
N SER A 99 27.43 -19.67 16.27
CA SER A 99 28.70 -19.70 17.01
C SER A 99 28.71 -18.64 18.10
N VAL A 100 29.29 -18.96 19.26
CA VAL A 100 29.42 -18.04 20.41
C VAL A 100 30.15 -16.75 20.02
N ASP A 101 31.13 -16.86 19.12
CA ASP A 101 31.89 -15.71 18.61
C ASP A 101 31.01 -14.77 17.76
N ALA A 102 30.12 -15.31 16.93
CA ALA A 102 29.21 -14.51 16.12
C ALA A 102 28.14 -13.79 16.96
N GLU A 103 27.64 -14.42 18.03
CA GLU A 103 26.73 -13.76 18.97
C GLU A 103 27.42 -12.61 19.71
N SER A 104 28.66 -12.83 20.16
CA SER A 104 29.48 -11.82 20.83
C SER A 104 29.77 -10.62 19.91
N ASP A 105 30.18 -10.88 18.67
CA ASP A 105 30.41 -9.85 17.65
C ASP A 105 29.13 -9.05 17.35
N LEU A 106 27.97 -9.72 17.25
CA LEU A 106 26.69 -9.07 17.01
C LEU A 106 26.31 -8.10 18.11
N SER A 107 26.40 -8.53 19.38
CA SER A 107 26.09 -7.66 20.52
C SER A 107 27.09 -6.52 20.61
N ARG A 108 28.39 -6.77 20.37
CA ARG A 108 29.41 -5.73 20.36
C ARG A 108 29.13 -4.64 19.32
N LEU A 109 28.85 -5.00 18.07
CA LEU A 109 28.56 -4.03 17.00
C LEU A 109 27.26 -3.26 17.25
N THR A 110 26.24 -3.92 17.81
CA THR A 110 24.97 -3.28 18.19
C THR A 110 25.18 -2.27 19.31
N ARG A 111 25.84 -2.67 20.41
CA ARG A 111 26.15 -1.80 21.56
C ARG A 111 27.01 -0.60 21.20
N ALA A 112 27.96 -0.77 20.30
CA ALA A 112 28.82 0.34 19.89
C ALA A 112 28.01 1.47 19.22
N ALA A 113 26.87 1.16 18.58
CA ALA A 113 26.00 2.14 17.92
C ALA A 113 24.87 2.68 18.82
N LEU A 114 24.71 2.15 20.02
CA LEU A 114 23.67 2.53 20.98
C LEU A 114 24.03 3.81 21.75
N VAL A 115 23.02 4.63 22.04
CA VAL A 115 23.18 5.86 22.82
C VAL A 115 22.07 6.02 23.86
N GLU A 116 22.41 6.61 25.00
CA GLU A 116 21.45 7.20 25.95
C GLU A 116 21.13 8.64 25.54
N LEU A 117 19.87 9.05 25.70
CA LEU A 117 19.38 10.40 25.43
C LEU A 117 19.08 11.10 26.75
N ARG A 118 19.67 12.28 26.98
CA ARG A 118 19.64 13.00 28.26
C ARG A 118 19.50 14.51 28.05
N PRO A 119 18.88 15.26 28.99
CA PRO A 119 18.83 16.71 28.88
C PRO A 119 20.21 17.33 29.15
N GLU A 120 20.44 18.55 28.66
CA GLU A 120 21.70 19.29 28.90
C GLU A 120 21.81 19.79 30.36
N GLY A 121 20.67 19.95 31.06
CA GLY A 121 20.60 20.22 32.49
C GLY A 121 19.32 19.67 33.13
N GLY A 122 19.44 18.96 34.26
CA GLY A 122 18.33 18.42 35.05
C GLY A 122 18.08 16.91 34.87
N ASP A 123 17.05 16.40 35.56
CA ASP A 123 16.54 15.03 35.45
C ASP A 123 15.18 15.07 34.73
N GLY A 124 14.99 14.27 33.67
CA GLY A 124 13.68 14.14 33.03
C GLY A 124 13.71 13.40 31.69
N MET A 125 14.55 13.86 30.76
CA MET A 125 14.65 13.24 29.43
C MET A 125 15.49 11.97 29.51
N TRP A 126 14.86 10.83 29.25
CA TRP A 126 15.51 9.54 29.37
C TRP A 126 14.97 8.55 28.33
N GLY A 127 15.88 7.95 27.56
CA GLY A 127 15.54 6.87 26.65
C GLY A 127 16.74 6.41 25.85
N THR A 128 16.49 5.47 24.95
CA THR A 128 17.51 4.87 24.09
C THR A 128 17.36 5.41 22.67
N GLY A 129 18.49 5.62 21.99
CA GLY A 129 18.55 5.76 20.54
C GLY A 129 19.70 4.93 19.99
N PHE A 130 19.82 4.88 18.66
CA PHE A 130 20.95 4.23 18.01
C PHE A 130 21.30 4.90 16.68
N PHE A 131 22.58 4.87 16.32
CA PHE A 131 23.07 5.42 15.07
C PHE A 131 22.65 4.57 13.88
N VAL A 132 21.98 5.21 12.93
CA VAL A 132 21.51 4.59 11.68
C VAL A 132 22.29 5.05 10.46
N ALA A 133 22.95 6.20 10.53
CA ALA A 133 23.82 6.71 9.48
C ALA A 133 24.76 7.75 10.10
N PRO A 134 25.82 8.22 9.40
CA PRO A 134 26.71 9.27 9.90
C PRO A 134 25.97 10.51 10.41
N GLY A 135 26.07 10.76 11.71
CA GLY A 135 25.42 11.84 12.46
C GLY A 135 23.92 11.67 12.69
N TRP A 136 23.31 10.54 12.32
CA TRP A 136 21.87 10.29 12.41
C TRP A 136 21.53 9.24 13.46
N ILE A 137 20.64 9.60 14.38
CA ILE A 137 20.14 8.74 15.45
C ILE A 137 18.64 8.51 15.23
N LEU A 138 18.19 7.26 15.38
CA LEU A 138 16.77 6.89 15.39
C LEU A 138 16.33 6.58 16.83
N THR A 139 15.14 7.04 17.20
CA THR A 139 14.49 6.75 18.49
C THR A 139 12.96 6.87 18.36
N CYS A 140 12.23 6.61 19.45
CA CYS A 140 10.79 6.87 19.51
C CYS A 140 10.50 8.35 19.75
N ALA A 141 9.44 8.87 19.13
CA ALA A 141 9.06 10.27 19.30
C ALA A 141 8.57 10.57 20.71
N HIS A 142 7.84 9.65 21.34
CA HIS A 142 7.37 9.82 22.72
C HIS A 142 8.48 9.92 23.77
N VAL A 143 9.71 9.49 23.45
CA VAL A 143 10.89 9.66 24.32
C VAL A 143 11.27 11.14 24.39
N LEU A 144 11.13 11.84 23.26
CA LEU A 144 11.54 13.24 23.11
C LEU A 144 10.39 14.22 23.39
N ALA A 145 9.16 13.87 23.00
CA ALA A 145 8.01 14.78 22.99
C ALA A 145 7.69 15.45 24.34
N PRO A 146 7.75 14.76 25.50
CA PRO A 146 7.52 15.41 26.80
C PRO A 146 8.51 16.54 27.11
N HIS A 147 9.71 16.50 26.52
CA HIS A 147 10.81 17.43 26.78
C HIS A 147 10.92 18.50 25.71
N LEU A 148 10.75 18.11 24.44
CA LEU A 148 10.95 18.98 23.28
C LEU A 148 9.64 19.55 22.71
N GLY A 149 8.46 19.12 23.18
CA GLY A 149 7.18 19.52 22.61
C GLY A 149 6.91 21.03 22.61
N LYS A 150 7.50 21.77 23.57
CA LYS A 150 7.38 23.25 23.64
C LYS A 150 8.43 23.97 22.80
N ASP A 151 9.61 23.37 22.65
CA ASP A 151 10.71 23.93 21.86
C ASP A 151 11.51 22.78 21.21
N PRO A 152 11.08 22.33 20.01
CA PRO A 152 11.73 21.27 19.26
C PRO A 152 13.19 21.57 18.88
N GLY A 153 13.59 22.85 18.91
CA GLY A 153 14.95 23.28 18.58
C GLY A 153 15.95 23.11 19.72
N THR A 154 15.50 22.79 20.94
CA THR A 154 16.35 22.68 22.11
C THR A 154 17.38 21.55 21.93
N PRO A 155 18.69 21.84 22.03
CA PRO A 155 19.71 20.80 22.01
C PRO A 155 19.65 19.94 23.27
N PHE A 156 20.08 18.70 23.16
CA PHE A 156 20.18 17.76 24.27
C PHE A 156 21.43 16.88 24.11
N LEU A 157 21.78 16.13 25.15
CA LEU A 157 22.99 15.33 25.18
C LEU A 157 22.71 13.87 24.79
N VAL A 158 23.61 13.31 24.00
CA VAL A 158 23.66 11.89 23.69
C VAL A 158 25.01 11.32 24.13
N ARG A 159 25.00 10.13 24.70
CA ARG A 159 26.21 9.44 25.17
C ARG A 159 26.14 7.97 24.80
N GLY A 160 27.26 7.38 24.41
CA GLY A 160 27.36 5.95 24.15
C GLY A 160 28.82 5.52 24.05
N ASP A 161 29.11 4.26 24.35
CA ASP A 161 30.50 3.78 24.44
C ASP A 161 31.25 3.90 23.10
N GLY A 162 30.56 3.70 21.97
CA GLY A 162 31.13 3.87 20.64
C GLY A 162 31.10 5.31 20.10
N LEU A 163 30.61 6.27 20.88
CA LEU A 163 30.55 7.68 20.51
C LEU A 163 31.69 8.45 21.19
N ALA A 164 32.67 8.89 20.39
CA ALA A 164 33.76 9.76 20.85
C ALA A 164 34.44 9.32 22.18
N GLY A 165 34.57 8.00 22.40
CA GLY A 165 35.18 7.44 23.61
C GLY A 165 34.29 7.46 24.86
N GLY A 166 32.97 7.59 24.71
CA GLY A 166 32.01 7.60 25.82
C GLY A 166 31.65 8.99 26.34
N GLU A 167 32.15 10.05 25.71
CA GLU A 167 31.89 11.43 26.10
C GLU A 167 30.53 11.93 25.56
N PRO A 168 29.72 12.66 26.36
CA PRO A 168 28.47 13.25 25.89
C PRO A 168 28.68 14.23 24.72
N ARG A 169 27.77 14.22 23.75
CA ARG A 169 27.75 15.13 22.61
C ARG A 169 26.38 15.77 22.45
N ALA A 170 26.37 17.00 21.95
CA ALA A 170 25.12 17.70 21.69
C ALA A 170 24.45 17.16 20.41
N ALA A 171 23.13 17.03 20.49
CA ALA A 171 22.26 16.60 19.41
C ALA A 171 20.99 17.45 19.39
N ARG A 172 20.30 17.46 18.26
CA ARG A 172 19.00 18.14 18.12
C ARG A 172 17.99 17.25 17.40
N LEU A 173 16.71 17.45 17.71
CA LEU A 173 15.63 16.85 16.94
C LEU A 173 15.65 17.46 15.53
N GLU A 174 15.70 16.59 14.51
CA GLU A 174 15.55 17.03 13.12
C GLU A 174 14.09 16.92 12.69
N ALA A 175 13.43 15.79 13.01
CA ALA A 175 12.02 15.57 12.70
C ALA A 175 11.43 14.44 13.56
N TRP A 176 10.12 14.49 13.81
CA TRP A 176 9.33 13.34 14.28
C TRP A 176 8.05 13.18 13.47
N LEU A 177 7.36 12.05 13.63
CA LEU A 177 6.12 11.75 12.93
C LEU A 177 4.85 11.92 13.78
N LEU A 178 4.95 12.55 14.95
CA LEU A 178 3.79 12.84 15.80
C LEU A 178 2.85 13.81 15.11
N ASP A 179 1.55 13.55 15.24
CA ASP A 179 0.50 14.43 14.77
C ASP A 179 0.32 15.62 15.74
N ASP A 180 -0.25 16.72 15.23
CA ASP A 180 -0.44 17.96 16.00
C ASP A 180 -1.55 17.85 17.07
N ASP A 181 -2.38 16.80 17.04
CA ASP A 181 -3.38 16.54 18.08
C ASP A 181 -2.79 15.69 19.22
N PRO A 182 -2.47 16.28 20.38
CA PRO A 182 -1.89 15.55 21.51
C PRO A 182 -2.88 14.59 22.19
N ARG A 183 -4.17 14.59 21.81
CA ARG A 183 -5.21 13.71 22.37
C ARG A 183 -5.50 12.50 21.48
N ALA A 184 -5.03 12.48 20.24
CA ALA A 184 -5.25 11.36 19.34
C ALA A 184 -4.32 10.18 19.69
N PRO A 185 -4.80 8.92 19.66
CA PRO A 185 -3.92 7.76 19.79
C PRO A 185 -2.91 7.74 18.63
N VAL A 186 -1.61 7.82 18.95
CA VAL A 186 -0.54 7.81 17.94
C VAL A 186 -0.36 6.40 17.38
N PRO A 187 -0.58 6.15 16.08
CA PRO A 187 -0.36 4.84 15.46
C PRO A 187 1.11 4.37 15.61
N PRO A 188 1.39 3.05 15.69
CA PRO A 188 2.74 2.45 15.77
C PRO A 188 3.80 3.17 14.93
N GLU A 189 3.51 3.34 13.64
CA GLU A 189 4.34 3.93 12.60
C GLU A 189 4.60 5.43 12.71
N ARG A 190 3.84 6.16 13.55
CA ARG A 190 3.97 7.60 13.77
C ARG A 190 4.83 7.97 14.99
N ASP A 191 5.30 6.99 15.73
CA ASP A 191 6.11 7.22 16.94
C ASP A 191 7.60 7.05 16.68
N LEU A 192 8.09 7.75 15.65
CA LEU A 192 9.51 7.79 15.28
C LEU A 192 10.04 9.22 15.34
N ALA A 193 11.29 9.35 15.76
CA ALA A 193 12.03 10.60 15.70
C ALA A 193 13.44 10.38 15.12
N LEU A 194 13.84 11.32 14.27
CA LEU A 194 15.18 11.45 13.72
C LEU A 194 15.91 12.57 14.44
N VAL A 195 17.07 12.23 14.97
CA VAL A 195 17.94 13.12 15.74
C VAL A 195 19.24 13.30 14.98
N ARG A 196 19.75 14.52 14.96
CA ARG A 196 21.00 14.90 14.30
C ARG A 196 22.05 15.31 15.34
N LEU A 197 23.24 14.69 15.28
CA LEU A 197 24.40 15.18 16.02
C LEU A 197 24.79 16.58 15.54
N ILE A 198 25.15 17.46 16.47
CA ILE A 198 25.62 18.81 16.14
C ILE A 198 27.06 18.76 15.63
N ASP A 199 27.92 17.99 16.31
CA ASP A 199 29.32 17.84 15.94
C ASP A 199 29.54 16.63 15.02
N GLU A 200 30.47 16.76 14.07
CA GLU A 200 30.94 15.64 13.24
C GLU A 200 31.96 14.82 14.02
N VAL A 201 31.50 13.72 14.62
CA VAL A 201 32.33 12.76 15.36
C VAL A 201 32.18 11.36 14.80
N SER A 202 33.26 10.59 14.84
CA SER A 202 33.22 9.18 14.42
C SER A 202 32.37 8.36 15.39
N HIS A 203 31.49 7.54 14.83
CA HIS A 203 30.68 6.57 15.54
C HIS A 203 30.37 5.39 14.58
N PRO A 204 30.08 4.20 15.10
CA PRO A 204 29.54 3.10 14.31
C PRO A 204 28.05 3.33 14.02
N SER A 205 27.51 2.65 13.02
CA SER A 205 26.07 2.62 12.72
C SER A 205 25.60 1.18 12.62
N VAL A 206 24.36 0.91 13.01
CA VAL A 206 23.74 -0.42 12.84
C VAL A 206 23.46 -0.71 11.37
N TRP A 207 23.26 -1.99 11.03
CA TRP A 207 22.74 -2.38 9.72
C TRP A 207 21.21 -2.42 9.72
N LEU A 208 20.55 -1.48 9.03
CA LEU A 208 19.10 -1.48 8.84
C LEU A 208 18.69 -2.54 7.80
N SER A 209 17.58 -3.24 8.07
CA SER A 209 17.01 -4.17 7.10
C SER A 209 16.60 -3.44 5.81
N ASP A 210 16.74 -4.11 4.66
CA ASP A 210 16.17 -3.71 3.38
C ASP A 210 14.89 -4.51 3.05
N ARG A 211 14.42 -5.40 3.95
CA ARG A 211 13.36 -6.40 3.70
C ARG A 211 12.02 -5.98 4.29
N PRO A 212 11.15 -5.26 3.56
CA PRO A 212 9.92 -4.68 4.11
C PRO A 212 8.85 -5.70 4.50
N ALA A 213 8.88 -6.91 3.95
CA ALA A 213 7.82 -7.90 4.09
C ALA A 213 8.07 -8.96 5.18
N ARG A 214 9.31 -9.07 5.70
CA ARG A 214 9.72 -10.19 6.53
C ARG A 214 10.19 -9.74 7.90
N LEU A 215 9.27 -9.73 8.85
CA LEU A 215 9.62 -9.62 10.26
C LEU A 215 9.96 -11.00 10.83
N PRO A 216 11.12 -11.16 11.47
CA PRO A 216 11.58 -12.46 11.97
C PRO A 216 10.68 -12.96 13.11
N GLY A 217 10.74 -14.27 13.35
CA GLY A 217 10.05 -14.90 14.47
C GLY A 217 10.66 -14.59 15.83
N GLN A 218 11.95 -14.25 15.86
CA GLN A 218 12.70 -13.89 17.07
C GLN A 218 13.56 -12.65 16.80
N VAL A 219 13.73 -11.82 17.82
CA VAL A 219 14.59 -10.65 17.79
C VAL A 219 15.33 -10.50 19.12
N VAL A 220 16.47 -9.82 19.10
CA VAL A 220 17.17 -9.36 20.29
C VAL A 220 16.99 -7.86 20.39
N VAL A 221 16.40 -7.39 21.49
CA VAL A 221 16.26 -5.96 21.77
C VAL A 221 17.37 -5.53 22.70
N GLU A 222 18.03 -4.43 22.39
CA GLU A 222 19.05 -3.81 23.23
C GLU A 222 18.70 -2.36 23.57
N GLY A 223 19.13 -1.87 24.73
CA GLY A 223 18.94 -0.49 25.13
C GLY A 223 19.56 -0.14 26.47
N HIS A 224 19.21 1.03 27.01
CA HIS A 224 19.68 1.51 28.30
C HIS A 224 18.54 1.52 29.31
N VAL A 225 18.80 1.03 30.51
CA VAL A 225 17.87 1.10 31.64
C VAL A 225 18.49 1.89 32.78
N ARG A 226 17.67 2.71 33.44
CA ARG A 226 18.07 3.44 34.64
C ARG A 226 17.58 2.65 35.85
N SER A 227 18.52 2.30 36.73
CA SER A 227 18.21 1.71 38.04
C SER A 227 17.50 2.74 38.94
N PRO A 228 16.77 2.29 39.98
CA PRO A 228 16.20 3.20 41.00
C PRO A 228 17.25 4.12 41.64
N GLU A 229 18.49 3.65 41.75
CA GLU A 229 19.64 4.40 42.28
C GLU A 229 20.21 5.42 41.28
N GLY A 230 19.64 5.51 40.07
CA GLY A 230 20.02 6.47 39.04
C GLY A 230 21.19 6.02 38.15
N GLU A 231 21.78 4.84 38.41
CA GLU A 231 22.82 4.26 37.57
C GLU A 231 22.24 3.74 36.26
N VAL A 232 22.91 4.04 35.15
CA VAL A 232 22.55 3.59 33.81
C VAL A 232 23.29 2.31 33.51
N ARG A 233 22.57 1.29 33.03
CA ARG A 233 23.16 0.02 32.61
C ARG A 233 22.63 -0.41 31.24
N PRO A 234 23.46 -1.11 30.44
CA PRO A 234 22.98 -1.75 29.23
C PRO A 234 21.98 -2.86 29.57
N TRP A 235 20.96 -3.00 28.74
CA TRP A 235 19.92 -4.03 28.83
C TRP A 235 19.79 -4.74 27.49
N ARG A 236 19.55 -6.06 27.56
CA ARG A 236 19.41 -6.95 26.40
C ARG A 236 18.39 -8.04 26.74
N GLU A 237 17.45 -8.28 25.83
CA GLU A 237 16.47 -9.37 25.97
C GLU A 237 16.13 -9.98 24.60
N GLY A 238 16.08 -11.30 24.54
CA GLY A 238 15.56 -12.04 23.39
C GLY A 238 14.03 -12.09 23.45
N MET A 239 13.36 -11.72 22.38
CA MET A 239 11.90 -11.61 22.30
C MET A 239 11.36 -12.41 21.12
N THR A 240 10.21 -13.05 21.32
CA THR A 240 9.57 -13.89 20.30
C THR A 240 8.32 -13.22 19.77
N ARG A 241 8.14 -13.22 18.44
CA ARG A 241 6.97 -12.64 17.77
C ARG A 241 5.71 -13.43 18.10
N VAL A 242 4.68 -12.71 18.51
CA VAL A 242 3.34 -13.26 18.83
C VAL A 242 2.30 -12.84 17.78
N GLY A 243 2.49 -11.70 17.12
CA GLY A 243 1.56 -11.22 16.09
C GLY A 243 1.95 -9.91 15.43
N GLY A 244 1.15 -9.46 14.46
CA GLY A 244 1.27 -8.13 13.85
C GLY A 244 0.27 -7.12 14.45
N VAL A 245 0.58 -5.84 14.36
CA VAL A 245 -0.29 -4.72 14.75
C VAL A 245 -0.21 -3.63 13.68
N GLY A 246 -1.30 -3.41 12.95
CA GLY A 246 -1.27 -2.50 11.80
C GLY A 246 -0.30 -2.95 10.71
N GLU A 247 0.18 -2.00 9.90
CA GLU A 247 1.10 -2.26 8.77
C GLU A 247 2.56 -2.45 9.23
N TYR A 248 2.98 -1.69 10.26
CA TYR A 248 4.39 -1.62 10.69
C TYR A 248 4.67 -2.15 12.09
N GLY A 249 3.63 -2.47 12.87
CA GLY A 249 3.78 -2.91 14.26
C GLY A 249 3.94 -4.41 14.41
N MET A 250 4.77 -4.82 15.37
CA MET A 250 4.99 -6.22 15.74
C MET A 250 4.80 -6.39 17.24
N ARG A 251 3.95 -7.35 17.62
CA ARG A 251 3.77 -7.74 19.01
C ARG A 251 4.73 -8.89 19.34
N VAL A 252 5.48 -8.73 20.42
CA VAL A 252 6.43 -9.71 20.92
C VAL A 252 6.16 -10.08 22.37
N ASP A 253 6.52 -11.31 22.73
CA ASP A 253 6.55 -11.79 24.10
C ASP A 253 7.86 -11.35 24.76
N GLY A 254 7.78 -10.80 25.97
CA GLY A 254 8.90 -10.18 26.66
C GLY A 254 8.57 -8.79 27.22
N PHE A 255 9.29 -8.40 28.27
CA PHE A 255 9.03 -7.17 29.02
C PHE A 255 10.00 -6.07 28.60
N LEU A 256 9.47 -4.93 28.14
CA LEU A 256 10.26 -3.75 27.84
C LEU A 256 10.34 -2.81 29.06
N PRO A 257 11.52 -2.68 29.71
CA PRO A 257 11.70 -1.79 30.86
C PRO A 257 11.71 -0.32 30.45
N PHE A 258 11.48 0.55 31.44
CA PHE A 258 11.58 1.99 31.25
C PHE A 258 13.01 2.38 30.82
N GLY A 259 13.12 3.22 29.79
CA GLY A 259 14.40 3.63 29.20
C GLY A 259 14.83 2.82 27.96
N ALA A 260 14.39 1.57 27.83
CA ALA A 260 14.73 0.74 26.66
C ALA A 260 13.92 1.09 25.39
N CYS A 261 12.91 1.95 25.52
CA CYS A 261 12.16 2.49 24.38
C CYS A 261 13.10 3.31 23.47
N GLY A 262 12.94 3.15 22.16
CA GLY A 262 13.83 3.65 21.13
C GLY A 262 15.03 2.75 20.82
N GLY A 263 15.25 1.65 21.56
CA GLY A 263 16.31 0.69 21.30
C GLY A 263 16.10 -0.17 20.04
N PRO A 264 17.16 -0.63 19.36
CA PRO A 264 17.06 -1.46 18.17
C PRO A 264 16.61 -2.88 18.52
N ALA A 265 15.80 -3.46 17.64
CA ALA A 265 15.47 -4.88 17.62
C ALA A 265 16.19 -5.55 16.43
N VAL A 266 17.12 -6.44 16.75
CA VAL A 266 18.05 -7.09 15.83
C VAL A 266 17.57 -8.51 15.53
N ASP A 267 17.55 -8.89 14.26
CA ASP A 267 17.40 -10.29 13.84
C ASP A 267 18.73 -11.04 14.05
N PRO A 268 18.82 -12.02 14.96
CA PRO A 268 20.06 -12.74 15.22
C PRO A 268 20.55 -13.55 14.00
N ALA A 269 19.66 -13.97 13.09
CA ALA A 269 20.05 -14.77 11.92
C ALA A 269 20.76 -13.95 10.84
N THR A 270 20.49 -12.64 10.77
CA THR A 270 20.93 -11.76 9.68
C THR A 270 21.74 -10.56 10.16
N GLY A 271 21.71 -10.27 11.47
CA GLY A 271 22.33 -9.09 12.07
C GLY A 271 21.63 -7.78 11.69
N GLU A 272 20.44 -7.84 11.11
CA GLU A 272 19.71 -6.66 10.66
C GLU A 272 18.86 -6.07 11.79
N VAL A 273 18.84 -4.75 11.91
CA VAL A 273 17.84 -4.03 12.72
C VAL A 273 16.55 -3.95 11.91
N VAL A 274 15.58 -4.75 12.33
CA VAL A 274 14.28 -4.92 11.67
C VAL A 274 13.19 -4.03 12.27
N ALA A 275 13.37 -3.59 13.51
CA ALA A 275 12.43 -2.75 14.23
C ALA A 275 13.13 -1.96 15.35
N LEU A 276 12.41 -1.04 15.96
CA LEU A 276 12.78 -0.40 17.23
C LEU A 276 11.72 -0.67 18.29
N ALA A 277 12.14 -0.63 19.56
CA ALA A 277 11.26 -0.87 20.69
C ALA A 277 10.43 0.35 21.06
N ARG A 278 9.10 0.21 21.12
CA ARG A 278 8.20 1.32 21.38
C ARG A 278 7.61 1.32 22.78
N SER A 279 6.78 0.33 23.10
CA SER A 279 5.95 0.42 24.31
C SER A 279 5.47 -0.95 24.79
N ARG A 280 5.06 -0.98 26.06
CA ARG A 280 4.42 -2.15 26.69
C ARG A 280 2.90 -2.12 26.51
N HIS A 281 2.28 -3.29 26.42
CA HIS A 281 0.84 -3.44 26.59
C HIS A 281 0.55 -4.19 27.90
N ALA A 282 0.17 -3.44 28.94
CA ALA A 282 0.11 -3.94 30.32
C ALA A 282 -0.87 -5.11 30.52
N ALA A 283 -2.00 -5.14 29.80
CA ALA A 283 -3.00 -6.18 29.94
C ALA A 283 -2.54 -7.55 29.39
N THR A 284 -1.59 -7.57 28.45
CA THR A 284 -1.20 -8.78 27.71
C THR A 284 0.25 -9.21 27.99
N ARG A 285 1.00 -8.47 28.81
CA ARG A 285 2.44 -8.65 29.08
C ARG A 285 3.31 -8.75 27.82
N THR A 286 2.82 -8.23 26.70
CA THR A 286 3.52 -8.18 25.42
C THR A 286 4.04 -6.79 25.16
N SER A 287 5.09 -6.71 24.36
CA SER A 287 5.69 -5.46 23.92
C SER A 287 5.45 -5.21 22.44
N LEU A 288 5.50 -3.93 22.05
CA LEU A 288 5.32 -3.48 20.68
C LEU A 288 6.65 -3.00 20.11
N LEU A 289 7.02 -3.56 18.97
CA LEU A 289 8.12 -3.10 18.13
C LEU A 289 7.55 -2.44 16.87
N VAL A 290 8.26 -1.45 16.33
CA VAL A 290 7.86 -0.72 15.11
C VAL A 290 8.94 -0.95 14.05
N SER A 291 8.53 -1.43 12.87
CA SER A 291 9.47 -1.75 11.79
C SER A 291 10.28 -0.53 11.36
N THR A 292 11.56 -0.72 11.07
CA THR A 292 12.44 0.33 10.55
C THR A 292 12.02 0.81 9.16
N THR A 293 11.20 0.05 8.43
CA THR A 293 10.62 0.50 7.14
C THR A 293 9.63 1.65 7.30
N ALA A 294 9.11 1.91 8.50
CA ALA A 294 8.33 3.11 8.79
C ALA A 294 9.14 4.41 8.60
N LEU A 295 10.48 4.35 8.48
CA LEU A 295 11.31 5.49 8.06
C LEU A 295 10.85 6.14 6.75
N HIS A 296 10.17 5.39 5.87
CA HIS A 296 9.60 5.94 4.64
C HIS A 296 8.57 7.05 4.88
N HIS A 297 7.96 7.12 6.07
CA HIS A 297 7.01 8.18 6.44
C HIS A 297 7.67 9.56 6.58
N PHE A 298 9.00 9.62 6.80
CA PHE A 298 9.76 10.87 6.75
C PHE A 298 9.99 11.39 5.31
N GLY A 299 9.50 10.68 4.29
CA GLY A 299 9.59 11.09 2.89
C GLY A 299 11.03 11.30 2.42
N ALA A 300 11.33 12.49 1.90
CA ALA A 300 12.68 12.81 1.39
C ALA A 300 13.76 12.75 2.47
N LEU A 301 13.44 13.09 3.73
CA LEU A 301 14.38 13.00 4.83
C LEU A 301 14.74 11.55 5.13
N GLY A 302 13.75 10.66 5.24
CA GLY A 302 13.97 9.22 5.44
C GLY A 302 14.84 8.61 4.34
N ARG A 303 14.58 8.97 3.08
CA ARG A 303 15.43 8.54 1.95
C ARG A 303 16.87 9.01 2.05
N ARG A 304 17.11 10.27 2.47
CA ARG A 304 18.48 10.79 2.68
C ARG A 304 19.22 10.01 3.77
N VAL A 305 18.52 9.67 4.86
CA VAL A 305 19.11 8.86 5.96
C VAL A 305 19.45 7.46 5.47
N LEU A 306 18.55 6.78 4.75
CA LEU A 306 18.80 5.46 4.18
C LEU A 306 19.94 5.49 3.15
N ALA A 307 20.03 6.52 2.32
CA ALA A 307 21.12 6.67 1.37
C ALA A 307 22.48 6.87 2.07
N ALA A 308 22.51 7.67 3.14
CA ALA A 308 23.71 7.87 3.94
C ALA A 308 24.12 6.58 4.70
N HIS A 309 23.15 5.81 5.19
CA HIS A 309 23.38 4.48 5.76
C HIS A 309 24.06 3.56 4.75
N ASP A 310 23.50 3.44 3.54
CA ASP A 310 23.99 2.51 2.51
C ASP A 310 25.39 2.88 2.02
N ALA A 311 25.64 4.17 1.79
CA ALA A 311 26.95 4.67 1.43
C ALA A 311 28.00 4.40 2.54
N TRP A 312 27.62 4.57 3.81
CA TRP A 312 28.53 4.33 4.94
C TRP A 312 28.94 2.87 5.03
N HIS A 313 27.99 1.93 4.95
CA HIS A 313 28.31 0.50 5.04
C HIS A 313 29.14 0.01 3.85
N ALA A 314 28.84 0.48 2.63
CA ALA A 314 29.65 0.15 1.45
C ALA A 314 31.08 0.69 1.58
N HIS A 315 31.24 1.92 2.07
CA HIS A 315 32.55 2.51 2.31
C HIS A 315 33.34 1.72 3.37
N ARG A 316 32.72 1.39 4.50
CA ARG A 316 33.36 0.62 5.59
C ARG A 316 33.76 -0.78 5.14
N ALA A 317 32.90 -1.48 4.41
CA ALA A 317 33.22 -2.82 3.90
C ALA A 317 34.44 -2.86 2.98
N ALA A 318 34.77 -1.75 2.31
CA ALA A 318 35.94 -1.65 1.44
C ALA A 318 37.25 -1.30 2.18
N HIS A 319 37.18 -0.73 3.39
CA HIS A 319 38.34 -0.18 4.09
C HIS A 319 38.64 -0.86 5.44
N ASP A 320 37.65 -1.47 6.07
CA ASP A 320 37.73 -2.00 7.43
C ASP A 320 37.52 -3.52 7.47
N ALA A 321 38.29 -4.21 8.30
CA ALA A 321 38.19 -5.67 8.49
C ALA A 321 37.07 -6.09 9.46
N ASP A 322 36.73 -5.24 10.43
CA ASP A 322 35.73 -5.50 11.48
C ASP A 322 34.43 -4.74 11.19
N THR A 323 33.64 -5.26 10.25
CA THR A 323 32.42 -4.61 9.72
C THR A 323 31.19 -5.50 9.86
N TRP A 324 30.00 -4.89 9.76
CA TRP A 324 28.74 -5.62 9.66
C TRP A 324 28.75 -6.64 8.52
N THR A 325 29.31 -6.27 7.37
CA THR A 325 29.45 -7.17 6.21
C THR A 325 30.34 -8.38 6.54
N ALA A 326 31.42 -8.20 7.32
CA ALA A 326 32.26 -9.29 7.78
C ALA A 326 31.53 -10.21 8.78
N LEU A 327 30.77 -9.64 9.72
CA LEU A 327 29.93 -10.40 10.66
C LEU A 327 28.86 -11.20 9.92
N GLN A 328 28.15 -10.60 8.97
CA GLN A 328 27.06 -11.24 8.24
C GLN A 328 27.49 -12.49 7.47
N ARG A 329 28.75 -12.60 7.06
CA ARG A 329 29.31 -13.83 6.47
C ARG A 329 29.44 -14.98 7.47
N LYS A 330 29.51 -14.70 8.77
CA LYS A 330 29.62 -15.68 9.85
C LYS A 330 28.26 -16.11 10.41
N LEU A 331 27.19 -15.36 10.13
CA LEU A 331 25.84 -15.64 10.64
C LEU A 331 25.18 -16.77 9.84
N PRO A 332 24.18 -17.48 10.41
CA PRO A 332 23.49 -18.58 9.72
C PRO A 332 22.85 -18.19 8.38
N GLY A 333 22.45 -16.92 8.23
CA GLY A 333 21.95 -16.37 6.96
C GLY A 333 23.05 -15.96 5.96
N GLY A 334 24.33 -16.06 6.34
CA GLY A 334 25.49 -15.78 5.51
C GLY A 334 25.84 -17.00 4.65
N LEU A 335 25.47 -16.96 3.37
CA LEU A 335 25.79 -18.03 2.43
C LEU A 335 27.29 -18.07 2.06
N VAL A 336 27.79 -19.28 1.77
CA VAL A 336 29.16 -19.56 1.35
C VAL A 336 29.47 -18.85 0.03
N VAL A 337 30.63 -18.21 -0.08
CA VAL A 337 30.97 -17.37 -1.24
C VAL A 337 31.39 -18.24 -2.44
N SER A 338 30.51 -18.37 -3.43
CA SER A 338 30.87 -18.71 -4.82
C SER A 338 30.37 -17.61 -5.76
N GLY A 339 30.93 -17.49 -6.96
CA GLY A 339 30.56 -16.43 -7.91
C GLY A 339 29.07 -16.38 -8.27
N ASP A 340 28.37 -17.52 -8.15
CA ASP A 340 26.93 -17.65 -8.42
C ASP A 340 26.03 -17.27 -7.24
N GLN A 341 26.60 -17.05 -6.05
CA GLN A 341 25.88 -16.70 -4.83
C GLN A 341 25.94 -15.20 -4.55
N TRP A 342 24.85 -14.66 -3.98
CA TRP A 342 24.76 -13.25 -3.63
C TRP A 342 25.35 -13.00 -2.23
N SER A 343 26.47 -12.29 -2.15
CA SER A 343 27.21 -12.11 -0.90
C SER A 343 26.74 -10.87 -0.10
N PRO A 344 27.05 -10.78 1.21
CA PRO A 344 26.85 -9.55 1.97
C PRO A 344 27.58 -8.32 1.38
N GLY A 345 28.71 -8.53 0.70
CA GLY A 345 29.46 -7.47 0.01
C GLY A 345 28.75 -6.99 -1.26
N ASP A 346 28.19 -7.93 -2.03
CA ASP A 346 27.34 -7.61 -3.20
C ASP A 346 26.13 -6.78 -2.76
N ARG A 347 25.47 -7.20 -1.67
CA ARG A 347 24.36 -6.47 -1.05
C ARG A 347 24.76 -5.04 -0.67
N GLY A 348 25.85 -4.85 0.07
CA GLY A 348 26.29 -3.50 0.47
C GLY A 348 26.57 -2.59 -0.72
N THR A 349 27.26 -3.12 -1.74
CA THR A 349 27.57 -2.35 -2.97
C THR A 349 26.31 -2.03 -3.76
N ALA A 350 25.41 -3.00 -3.95
CA ALA A 350 24.14 -2.81 -4.64
C ALA A 350 23.27 -1.75 -3.95
N LEU A 351 23.13 -1.81 -2.62
CA LEU A 351 22.35 -0.85 -1.85
C LEU A 351 22.92 0.58 -1.97
N ALA A 352 24.23 0.75 -1.91
CA ALA A 352 24.86 2.06 -2.11
C ALA A 352 24.67 2.61 -3.54
N LEU A 353 24.72 1.76 -4.55
CA LEU A 353 24.47 2.16 -5.94
C LEU A 353 22.98 2.51 -6.17
N LEU A 354 22.05 1.74 -5.58
CA LEU A 354 20.62 2.04 -5.62
C LEU A 354 20.29 3.34 -4.90
N ALA A 355 20.94 3.61 -3.76
CA ALA A 355 20.78 4.84 -3.01
C ALA A 355 21.22 6.10 -3.77
N ALA A 356 22.11 5.95 -4.76
CA ALA A 356 22.56 7.04 -5.61
C ALA A 356 21.60 7.39 -6.76
N LEU A 357 20.58 6.53 -7.01
CA LEU A 357 19.56 6.76 -8.03
C LEU A 357 18.44 7.69 -7.54
N GLY A 358 17.70 8.27 -8.48
CA GLY A 358 16.39 8.85 -8.18
C GLY A 358 15.41 7.83 -7.55
N PRO A 359 14.46 8.27 -6.70
CA PRO A 359 13.46 7.37 -6.14
C PRO A 359 12.58 6.78 -7.26
N PRO A 360 12.01 5.57 -7.07
CA PRO A 360 11.00 5.07 -7.99
C PRO A 360 9.82 6.04 -8.05
N PRO A 361 9.15 6.18 -9.21
CA PRO A 361 8.01 7.10 -9.33
C PRO A 361 6.81 6.64 -8.51
N SER A 362 6.68 5.33 -8.27
CA SER A 362 5.61 4.73 -7.50
C SER A 362 5.97 3.30 -7.06
N PRO A 363 5.29 2.76 -6.04
CA PRO A 363 5.36 1.34 -5.67
C PRO A 363 5.15 0.39 -6.85
N ARG A 364 4.22 0.71 -7.76
CA ARG A 364 3.96 -0.12 -8.95
C ARG A 364 5.20 -0.30 -9.81
N ALA A 365 6.03 0.72 -9.98
CA ALA A 365 7.25 0.61 -10.78
C ALA A 365 8.19 -0.48 -10.23
N VAL A 366 8.35 -0.50 -8.91
CA VAL A 366 9.15 -1.51 -8.21
C VAL A 366 8.52 -2.89 -8.36
N THR A 367 7.20 -3.01 -8.17
CA THR A 367 6.50 -4.30 -8.29
C THR A 367 6.53 -4.88 -9.70
N GLU A 368 6.39 -4.07 -10.74
CA GLU A 368 6.49 -4.53 -12.13
C GLU A 368 7.92 -4.95 -12.48
N THR A 369 8.92 -4.30 -11.89
CA THR A 369 10.33 -4.72 -12.02
C THR A 369 10.56 -6.07 -11.31
N LEU A 370 9.97 -6.27 -10.12
CA LEU A 370 10.03 -7.54 -9.41
C LEU A 370 9.35 -8.67 -10.20
N ARG A 371 8.17 -8.44 -10.77
CA ARG A 371 7.44 -9.42 -11.61
C ARG A 371 8.19 -9.81 -12.87
N ALA A 372 9.00 -8.91 -13.41
CA ALA A 372 9.87 -9.24 -14.53
C ALA A 372 10.95 -10.26 -14.14
N VAL A 373 11.32 -10.32 -12.84
CA VAL A 373 12.44 -11.10 -12.32
C VAL A 373 11.99 -12.39 -11.63
N LEU A 374 10.90 -12.33 -10.86
CA LEU A 374 10.35 -13.43 -10.06
C LEU A 374 9.25 -14.17 -10.83
N SER A 375 9.19 -15.50 -10.64
CA SER A 375 8.10 -16.32 -11.18
C SER A 375 6.82 -16.26 -10.34
N GLU A 376 6.93 -15.96 -9.05
CA GLU A 376 5.82 -15.82 -8.11
C GLU A 376 5.44 -14.34 -7.96
N ASP A 377 4.16 -14.03 -7.69
CA ASP A 377 3.75 -12.65 -7.49
C ASP A 377 4.30 -12.11 -6.16
N PRO A 378 5.21 -11.12 -6.17
CA PRO A 378 5.81 -10.54 -4.97
C PRO A 378 4.79 -9.90 -4.00
N ARG A 379 3.53 -9.74 -4.42
CA ARG A 379 2.45 -9.17 -3.60
C ARG A 379 1.87 -10.13 -2.58
N ALA A 380 1.96 -11.45 -2.81
CA ALA A 380 1.30 -12.43 -1.95
C ALA A 380 1.79 -12.37 -0.48
N ASP A 381 3.07 -12.03 -0.29
CA ASP A 381 3.70 -12.00 1.04
C ASP A 381 3.90 -10.59 1.61
N ALA A 382 3.65 -9.55 0.81
CA ALA A 382 3.98 -8.17 1.15
C ALA A 382 2.84 -7.48 1.93
N ARG A 383 2.96 -7.41 3.26
CA ARG A 383 2.08 -6.58 4.10
C ARG A 383 2.15 -5.08 3.74
N THR A 384 3.31 -4.63 3.26
CA THR A 384 3.60 -3.23 2.89
C THR A 384 4.06 -3.17 1.44
N PRO A 385 3.52 -2.29 0.58
CA PRO A 385 4.03 -2.11 -0.78
C PRO A 385 5.46 -1.55 -0.78
N PRO A 386 6.34 -1.98 -1.70
CA PRO A 386 7.70 -1.44 -1.78
C PRO A 386 7.68 0.06 -2.12
N ARG A 387 8.51 0.87 -1.44
CA ARG A 387 8.53 2.34 -1.59
C ARG A 387 9.83 2.86 -2.22
N SER A 388 10.83 2.00 -2.37
CA SER A 388 12.15 2.33 -2.89
C SER A 388 12.71 1.17 -3.71
N TRP A 389 13.73 1.46 -4.55
CA TRP A 389 14.47 0.39 -5.23
C TRP A 389 15.19 -0.54 -4.25
N ARG A 390 15.57 -0.02 -3.08
CA ARG A 390 16.09 -0.77 -1.92
C ARG A 390 15.07 -1.80 -1.44
N ASP A 391 13.81 -1.41 -1.27
CA ASP A 391 12.76 -2.33 -0.82
C ASP A 391 12.56 -3.48 -1.80
N GLY A 392 12.55 -3.18 -3.12
CA GLY A 392 12.46 -4.22 -4.14
C GLY A 392 13.66 -5.17 -4.12
N HIS A 393 14.87 -4.65 -3.91
CA HIS A 393 16.05 -5.50 -3.70
C HIS A 393 15.87 -6.43 -2.49
N GLY A 394 15.38 -5.90 -1.37
CA GLY A 394 15.10 -6.68 -0.16
C GLY A 394 14.02 -7.74 -0.33
N MET A 395 13.04 -7.52 -1.21
CA MET A 395 11.99 -8.49 -1.53
C MET A 395 12.49 -9.70 -2.34
N LEU A 396 13.70 -9.65 -2.90
CA LEU A 396 14.32 -10.81 -3.53
C LEU A 396 14.79 -11.85 -2.48
N TYR A 397 14.96 -11.43 -1.23
CA TYR A 397 15.29 -12.32 -0.12
C TYR A 397 14.00 -12.97 0.41
N GLY A 398 13.70 -14.19 -0.03
CA GLY A 398 12.52 -14.93 0.40
C GLY A 398 12.51 -16.40 0.01
N GLN A 399 13.24 -16.73 -1.07
CA GLN A 399 13.49 -18.11 -1.48
C GLN A 399 14.87 -18.50 -0.94
N ASP A 400 14.93 -19.53 -0.10
CA ASP A 400 16.19 -20.08 0.40
C ASP A 400 17.10 -20.33 -0.81
N THR A 401 18.28 -19.70 -0.84
CA THR A 401 19.29 -19.75 -1.93
C THR A 401 18.92 -19.05 -3.26
N THR A 402 18.38 -17.83 -3.22
CA THR A 402 18.23 -17.01 -4.44
C THR A 402 19.60 -16.73 -5.11
N PRO A 403 19.83 -17.15 -6.38
CA PRO A 403 21.12 -16.98 -7.03
C PRO A 403 21.43 -15.52 -7.38
N ALA A 404 22.72 -15.18 -7.48
CA ALA A 404 23.19 -13.82 -7.80
C ALA A 404 22.59 -13.26 -9.10
N VAL A 405 22.32 -14.12 -10.08
CA VAL A 405 21.73 -13.73 -11.38
C VAL A 405 20.37 -13.03 -11.22
N VAL A 406 19.58 -13.38 -10.21
CA VAL A 406 18.26 -12.79 -9.95
C VAL A 406 18.40 -11.34 -9.49
N TYR A 407 19.31 -11.09 -8.55
CA TYR A 407 19.65 -9.75 -8.08
C TYR A 407 20.23 -8.89 -9.20
N LEU A 408 21.18 -9.43 -9.97
CA LEU A 408 21.78 -8.73 -11.10
C LEU A 408 20.73 -8.37 -12.16
N ARG A 409 19.76 -9.25 -12.43
CA ARG A 409 18.65 -8.99 -13.35
C ARG A 409 17.75 -7.87 -12.84
N TYR A 410 17.38 -7.87 -11.56
CA TYR A 410 16.63 -6.78 -10.94
C TYR A 410 17.38 -5.44 -11.05
N LEU A 411 18.65 -5.40 -10.64
CA LEU A 411 19.48 -4.20 -10.70
C LEU A 411 19.67 -3.70 -12.14
N HIS A 412 19.79 -4.61 -13.11
CA HIS A 412 19.85 -4.27 -14.53
C HIS A 412 18.59 -3.53 -14.98
N LEU A 413 17.41 -4.05 -14.64
CA LEU A 413 16.14 -3.42 -14.99
C LEU A 413 15.94 -2.07 -14.28
N VAL A 414 16.27 -1.97 -13.00
CA VAL A 414 16.23 -0.69 -12.27
C VAL A 414 17.12 0.35 -12.94
N ALA A 415 18.34 -0.03 -13.34
CA ALA A 415 19.26 0.88 -14.00
C ALA A 415 18.79 1.27 -15.42
N GLN A 416 18.21 0.33 -16.18
CA GLN A 416 17.55 0.65 -17.45
C GLN A 416 16.42 1.66 -17.26
N TYR A 417 15.62 1.52 -16.20
CA TYR A 417 14.54 2.45 -15.89
C TYR A 417 15.10 3.84 -15.54
N ALA A 418 16.03 3.91 -14.58
CA ALA A 418 16.61 5.17 -14.13
C ALA A 418 17.28 5.95 -15.26
N ARG A 419 17.94 5.25 -16.21
CA ARG A 419 18.58 5.86 -17.39
C ARG A 419 17.59 6.57 -18.32
N GLN A 420 16.28 6.28 -18.26
CA GLN A 420 15.28 7.03 -19.04
C GLN A 420 15.09 8.47 -18.54
N THR A 421 15.42 8.72 -17.26
CA THR A 421 15.17 9.99 -16.58
C THR A 421 16.44 10.69 -16.10
N GLU A 422 17.55 9.95 -15.97
CA GLU A 422 18.85 10.47 -15.51
C GLU A 422 19.76 10.84 -16.70
N PRO A 423 20.68 11.81 -16.52
CA PRO A 423 21.67 12.16 -17.54
C PRO A 423 22.66 11.02 -17.79
N GLU A 424 23.23 10.98 -19.00
CA GLU A 424 24.32 10.06 -19.36
C GLU A 424 25.55 10.26 -18.46
N GLY A 425 26.22 9.16 -18.11
CA GLY A 425 27.33 9.13 -17.16
C GLY A 425 26.90 9.22 -15.69
N GLY A 426 25.59 9.19 -15.41
CA GLY A 426 25.00 9.31 -14.08
C GLY A 426 25.11 8.05 -13.20
N ALA A 427 24.30 8.01 -12.13
CA ALA A 427 24.26 6.90 -11.20
C ALA A 427 23.76 5.59 -11.85
N ALA A 428 22.80 5.69 -12.77
CA ALA A 428 22.34 4.56 -13.57
C ALA A 428 23.47 3.87 -14.35
N ASP A 429 24.38 4.62 -14.99
CA ASP A 429 25.49 4.05 -15.75
C ASP A 429 26.55 3.40 -14.85
N ARG A 430 26.79 3.96 -13.66
CA ARG A 430 27.64 3.32 -12.63
C ARG A 430 27.06 1.99 -12.17
N LEU A 431 25.74 1.93 -11.93
CA LEU A 431 25.07 0.68 -11.58
C LEU A 431 25.17 -0.34 -12.71
N LEU A 432 24.92 0.07 -13.96
CA LEU A 432 25.07 -0.82 -15.12
C LEU A 432 26.51 -1.33 -15.30
N ALA A 433 27.52 -0.49 -15.04
CA ALA A 433 28.92 -0.89 -15.11
C ALA A 433 29.24 -1.97 -14.07
N TRP A 434 28.83 -1.76 -12.82
CA TRP A 434 29.02 -2.73 -11.76
C TRP A 434 28.25 -4.03 -12.03
N VAL A 435 27.00 -3.97 -12.50
CA VAL A 435 26.22 -5.16 -12.88
C VAL A 435 26.92 -5.96 -13.97
N ARG A 436 27.50 -5.31 -14.98
CA ARG A 436 28.27 -5.99 -16.04
C ARG A 436 29.51 -6.69 -15.49
N GLU A 437 30.27 -6.00 -14.65
CA GLU A 437 31.47 -6.56 -14.00
C GLU A 437 31.12 -7.79 -13.17
N ARG A 438 30.14 -7.64 -12.26
CA ARG A 438 29.73 -8.73 -11.35
C ARG A 438 29.08 -9.91 -12.09
N THR A 439 28.39 -9.66 -13.21
CA THR A 439 27.87 -10.72 -14.09
C THR A 439 29.01 -11.55 -14.72
N GLY A 440 30.20 -10.96 -14.90
CA GLY A 440 31.40 -11.68 -15.37
C GLY A 440 31.85 -12.79 -14.43
N GLU A 441 31.53 -12.70 -13.14
CA GLU A 441 31.88 -13.69 -12.11
C GLU A 441 30.87 -14.83 -11.99
N VAL A 442 29.67 -14.66 -12.55
CA VAL A 442 28.64 -15.70 -12.61
C VAL A 442 28.97 -16.69 -13.74
N ALA A 443 28.55 -17.95 -13.58
CA ALA A 443 28.69 -18.99 -14.58
C ALA A 443 28.26 -18.53 -15.98
N HIS A 444 29.07 -18.86 -17.00
CA HIS A 444 28.93 -18.33 -18.36
C HIS A 444 27.51 -18.49 -18.94
N PHE A 445 26.85 -19.61 -18.68
CA PHE A 445 25.51 -19.92 -19.20
C PHE A 445 24.39 -19.07 -18.56
N LEU A 446 24.62 -18.44 -17.39
CA LEU A 446 23.66 -17.56 -16.72
C LEU A 446 23.76 -16.10 -17.18
N ARG A 447 24.91 -15.69 -17.74
CA ARG A 447 25.15 -14.31 -18.18
C ARG A 447 24.10 -13.76 -19.17
N PRO A 448 23.62 -14.55 -20.15
CA PRO A 448 22.56 -14.11 -21.05
C PRO A 448 21.24 -13.74 -20.35
N LEU A 449 20.96 -14.29 -19.16
CA LEU A 449 19.73 -13.98 -18.41
C LEU A 449 19.73 -12.54 -17.87
N VAL A 450 20.91 -11.98 -17.59
CA VAL A 450 21.06 -10.57 -17.20
C VAL A 450 21.08 -9.69 -18.44
N ALA A 451 21.91 -10.04 -19.44
CA ALA A 451 22.09 -9.23 -20.64
C ALA A 451 20.83 -9.16 -21.52
N GLY A 452 20.02 -10.21 -21.54
CA GLY A 452 18.75 -10.26 -22.27
C GLY A 452 17.56 -9.69 -21.51
N ALA A 453 17.75 -9.22 -20.27
CA ALA A 453 16.68 -8.62 -19.49
C ALA A 453 16.30 -7.26 -20.08
N SER A 454 15.00 -7.07 -20.34
CA SER A 454 14.47 -5.82 -20.85
C SER A 454 13.34 -5.32 -19.98
N LEU A 455 13.23 -4.00 -19.87
CA LEU A 455 12.12 -3.36 -19.17
C LEU A 455 10.78 -3.82 -19.73
N PRO A 456 9.84 -4.21 -18.86
CA PRO A 456 8.44 -4.44 -19.23
C PRO A 456 7.87 -3.23 -19.98
N ASP A 457 7.03 -3.48 -20.99
CA ASP A 457 6.41 -2.41 -21.77
C ASP A 457 5.57 -1.45 -20.90
N THR A 458 5.02 -1.95 -19.78
CA THR A 458 4.28 -1.14 -18.79
C THR A 458 5.13 -0.05 -18.12
N LEU A 459 6.45 -0.26 -18.03
CA LEU A 459 7.41 0.68 -17.45
C LEU A 459 8.13 1.53 -18.48
N ARG A 460 7.88 1.30 -19.76
CA ARG A 460 8.39 2.16 -20.83
C ARG A 460 7.55 3.44 -20.89
N PRO A 461 8.13 4.57 -21.30
CA PRO A 461 7.37 5.79 -21.49
C PRO A 461 6.21 5.52 -22.46
N ALA A 462 4.98 5.80 -22.03
CA ALA A 462 3.84 5.70 -22.90
C ALA A 462 3.98 6.77 -24.00
N GLY A 463 3.76 6.39 -25.26
CA GLY A 463 3.66 7.38 -26.33
C GLY A 463 2.56 8.40 -25.99
N THR A 464 2.83 9.68 -26.18
CA THR A 464 1.94 10.79 -25.82
C THR A 464 0.72 10.96 -26.75
N ALA A 465 0.54 10.06 -27.74
CA ALA A 465 -0.44 10.24 -28.80
C ALA A 465 -1.68 9.33 -28.62
N GLY A 466 -2.81 9.93 -28.23
CA GLY A 466 -4.14 9.30 -28.36
C GLY A 466 -4.82 8.89 -27.05
N ALA A 467 -6.14 8.62 -27.15
CA ALA A 467 -6.92 8.13 -26.01
C ALA A 467 -6.50 6.71 -25.69
N ARG A 468 -6.50 6.40 -24.40
CA ARG A 468 -6.11 5.09 -23.90
C ARG A 468 -7.35 4.23 -23.72
N PRO A 469 -7.37 3.02 -24.31
CA PRO A 469 -8.45 2.07 -24.06
C PRO A 469 -8.56 1.75 -22.56
N PHE A 470 -9.77 1.79 -22.01
CA PHE A 470 -10.06 1.39 -20.63
C PHE A 470 -9.64 -0.06 -20.38
N PRO A 471 -9.12 -0.41 -19.18
CA PRO A 471 -8.63 -1.75 -18.90
C PRO A 471 -9.67 -2.86 -19.08
N ALA A 472 -9.23 -3.95 -19.71
CA ALA A 472 -10.01 -5.17 -19.87
C ALA A 472 -9.38 -6.30 -19.06
N ARG A 473 -10.16 -7.34 -18.76
CA ARG A 473 -9.65 -8.52 -18.05
C ARG A 473 -8.49 -9.15 -18.84
N GLY A 474 -7.40 -9.46 -18.14
CA GLY A 474 -6.20 -10.08 -18.70
C GLY A 474 -5.18 -9.09 -19.29
N ASP A 475 -5.45 -7.78 -19.30
CA ASP A 475 -4.53 -6.80 -19.90
C ASP A 475 -3.40 -6.34 -18.97
N GLY A 476 -3.38 -6.83 -17.71
CA GLY A 476 -2.36 -6.53 -16.71
C GLY A 476 -2.36 -5.07 -16.21
N ARG A 477 -3.35 -4.25 -16.58
CA ARG A 477 -3.46 -2.87 -16.12
C ARG A 477 -4.39 -2.80 -14.90
N PRO A 478 -3.94 -2.19 -13.80
CA PRO A 478 -4.72 -2.16 -12.58
C PRO A 478 -5.89 -1.18 -12.67
N VAL A 479 -6.96 -1.51 -11.96
CA VAL A 479 -8.16 -0.68 -11.77
C VAL A 479 -8.47 -0.61 -10.30
N VAL A 480 -8.71 0.61 -9.79
CA VAL A 480 -9.20 0.79 -8.41
C VAL A 480 -10.71 0.65 -8.43
N THR A 481 -11.25 -0.14 -7.50
CA THR A 481 -12.69 -0.39 -7.38
C THR A 481 -13.20 0.13 -6.04
N VAL A 482 -14.33 0.82 -6.06
CA VAL A 482 -15.11 1.19 -4.87
C VAL A 482 -16.47 0.53 -4.99
N GLU A 483 -16.93 -0.12 -3.94
CA GLU A 483 -18.27 -0.67 -3.85
C GLU A 483 -18.99 -0.01 -2.68
N LEU A 484 -20.19 0.54 -2.93
CA LEU A 484 -21.04 1.19 -1.93
C LEU A 484 -22.31 0.38 -1.74
N ASP A 485 -22.32 -0.48 -0.72
CA ASP A 485 -23.43 -1.38 -0.43
C ASP A 485 -24.45 -0.70 0.51
N PRO A 486 -25.73 -0.55 0.10
CA PRO A 486 -26.70 0.20 0.89
C PRO A 486 -27.06 -0.54 2.18
N VAL A 487 -27.10 0.19 3.30
CA VAL A 487 -27.65 -0.33 4.56
C VAL A 487 -29.17 -0.27 4.48
N HIS A 488 -29.80 -1.38 4.10
CA HIS A 488 -31.22 -1.44 3.73
C HIS A 488 -32.21 -0.92 4.79
N TRP A 489 -31.85 -0.99 6.08
CA TRP A 489 -32.70 -0.55 7.18
C TRP A 489 -32.42 0.89 7.66
N ALA A 490 -31.35 1.53 7.19
CA ALA A 490 -30.92 2.83 7.69
C ALA A 490 -31.79 3.98 7.14
N ARG A 491 -32.23 4.86 8.05
CA ARG A 491 -32.89 6.13 7.74
C ARG A 491 -32.20 7.24 8.56
N PRO A 492 -31.52 8.22 7.94
CA PRO A 492 -31.30 8.44 6.50
C PRO A 492 -30.43 7.34 5.84
N PRO A 493 -30.37 7.27 4.48
CA PRO A 493 -29.57 6.27 3.76
C PRO A 493 -28.10 6.27 4.17
N ARG A 494 -27.52 5.08 4.23
CA ARG A 494 -26.12 4.83 4.62
C ARG A 494 -25.51 3.73 3.76
N PHE A 495 -24.19 3.69 3.70
CA PHE A 495 -23.43 2.69 2.97
C PHE A 495 -22.43 1.97 3.85
N TYR A 496 -22.31 0.66 3.66
CA TYR A 496 -21.04 -0.03 3.82
C TYR A 496 -20.18 0.23 2.59
N TRP A 497 -18.86 0.21 2.73
CA TRP A 497 -17.98 0.46 1.60
C TRP A 497 -16.78 -0.46 1.59
N ARG A 498 -16.31 -0.76 0.37
CA ARG A 498 -15.08 -1.52 0.15
C ARG A 498 -14.26 -0.89 -0.98
N ILE A 499 -12.97 -0.74 -0.75
CA ILE A 499 -11.98 -0.34 -1.74
C ILE A 499 -11.11 -1.54 -2.06
N GLY A 500 -10.93 -1.80 -3.35
CA GLY A 500 -10.08 -2.88 -3.84
C GLY A 500 -9.25 -2.44 -5.04
N ILE A 501 -8.30 -3.29 -5.39
CA ILE A 501 -7.47 -3.17 -6.58
C ILE A 501 -7.63 -4.45 -7.39
N ASP A 502 -8.11 -4.32 -8.63
CA ASP A 502 -7.96 -5.36 -9.67
C ASP A 502 -6.62 -5.11 -10.34
N HIS A 503 -5.74 -6.11 -10.43
CA HIS A 503 -4.44 -5.95 -11.06
C HIS A 503 -4.42 -6.30 -12.55
N GLY A 504 -5.59 -6.48 -13.15
CA GLY A 504 -5.78 -6.86 -14.54
C GLY A 504 -5.83 -8.37 -14.76
N ASP A 505 -5.74 -9.19 -13.70
CA ASP A 505 -5.93 -10.64 -13.73
C ASP A 505 -7.40 -11.04 -13.48
N GLY A 506 -8.26 -10.08 -13.14
CA GLY A 506 -9.65 -10.29 -12.78
C GLY A 506 -9.85 -10.67 -11.31
N ASN A 507 -8.77 -10.71 -10.51
CA ASN A 507 -8.86 -10.91 -9.07
C ASN A 507 -8.77 -9.56 -8.35
N ARG A 508 -9.80 -9.24 -7.56
CA ARG A 508 -9.84 -8.01 -6.77
C ARG A 508 -9.28 -8.27 -5.39
N VAL A 509 -8.22 -7.57 -5.02
CA VAL A 509 -7.68 -7.59 -3.67
C VAL A 509 -8.29 -6.45 -2.87
N ALA A 510 -8.99 -6.76 -1.78
CA ALA A 510 -9.52 -5.76 -0.86
C ALA A 510 -8.37 -5.04 -0.15
N LEU A 511 -8.43 -3.71 -0.12
CA LEU A 511 -7.43 -2.85 0.51
C LEU A 511 -7.95 -2.27 1.83
N ALA A 512 -9.20 -1.83 1.83
CA ALA A 512 -9.86 -1.25 2.99
C ALA A 512 -11.36 -1.46 2.87
N GLU A 513 -12.03 -1.68 3.99
CA GLU A 513 -13.48 -1.84 4.05
C GLU A 513 -14.03 -1.34 5.38
N GLU A 514 -15.28 -0.90 5.35
CA GLU A 514 -16.11 -0.65 6.53
C GLU A 514 -17.46 -1.34 6.30
N ASN A 515 -17.59 -2.51 6.91
CA ASN A 515 -18.78 -3.35 6.88
C ASN A 515 -19.43 -3.47 8.28
N GLY A 516 -18.92 -2.73 9.28
CA GLY A 516 -19.37 -2.76 10.66
C GLY A 516 -20.26 -1.58 11.05
N GLY A 517 -20.92 -1.73 12.22
CA GLY A 517 -21.68 -0.64 12.85
C GLY A 517 -22.91 -0.18 12.08
N ALA A 518 -23.15 1.14 12.06
CA ALA A 518 -24.33 1.74 11.44
C ALA A 518 -24.15 2.08 9.95
N GLY A 519 -22.97 1.88 9.38
CA GLY A 519 -22.58 2.38 8.06
C GLY A 519 -22.38 3.91 8.00
N VAL A 520 -21.88 4.39 6.87
CA VAL A 520 -21.53 5.80 6.63
C VAL A 520 -22.68 6.55 5.95
N PRO A 521 -23.12 7.72 6.45
CA PRO A 521 -24.11 8.56 5.76
C PRO A 521 -23.64 8.96 4.36
N VAL A 522 -24.56 9.02 3.39
CA VAL A 522 -24.25 9.38 1.98
C VAL A 522 -23.44 10.68 1.87
N ALA A 523 -23.78 11.70 2.68
CA ALA A 523 -23.10 13.00 2.68
C ALA A 523 -21.64 12.94 3.17
N ASP A 524 -21.30 11.94 3.97
CA ASP A 524 -19.97 11.78 4.58
C ASP A 524 -19.07 10.79 3.82
N VAL A 525 -19.60 10.04 2.85
CA VAL A 525 -18.88 8.97 2.14
C VAL A 525 -17.52 9.43 1.61
N VAL A 526 -17.47 10.58 0.91
CA VAL A 526 -16.22 11.08 0.31
C VAL A 526 -15.14 11.34 1.36
N ARG A 527 -15.51 11.87 2.54
CA ARG A 527 -14.58 12.12 3.64
C ARG A 527 -13.96 10.82 4.14
N HIS A 528 -14.78 9.78 4.30
CA HIS A 528 -14.31 8.47 4.78
C HIS A 528 -13.46 7.73 3.74
N LEU A 529 -13.75 7.90 2.45
CA LEU A 529 -13.02 7.24 1.36
C LEU A 529 -11.72 7.96 0.97
N ALA A 530 -11.57 9.25 1.27
CA ALA A 530 -10.49 10.09 0.73
C ALA A 530 -9.08 9.53 0.99
N ALA A 531 -8.75 9.19 2.24
CA ALA A 531 -7.44 8.65 2.60
C ALA A 531 -7.20 7.23 2.07
N PRO A 532 -8.13 6.26 2.25
CA PRO A 532 -8.01 4.94 1.63
C PRO A 532 -7.90 4.95 0.10
N LEU A 533 -8.63 5.83 -0.60
CA LEU A 533 -8.53 6.00 -2.05
C LEU A 533 -7.18 6.57 -2.47
N ALA A 534 -6.69 7.59 -1.77
CA ALA A 534 -5.36 8.14 -2.03
C ALA A 534 -4.29 7.06 -1.87
N GLU A 535 -4.43 6.16 -0.89
CA GLU A 535 -3.53 5.03 -0.73
C GLU A 535 -3.66 4.00 -1.87
N ALA A 536 -4.88 3.66 -2.28
CA ALA A 536 -5.10 2.75 -3.40
C ALA A 536 -4.40 3.27 -4.67
N PHE A 537 -4.63 4.54 -5.02
CA PHE A 537 -4.00 5.18 -6.18
C PHE A 537 -2.48 5.26 -6.06
N ARG A 538 -1.95 5.58 -4.88
CA ARG A 538 -0.50 5.58 -4.63
C ARG A 538 0.14 4.22 -4.94
N ARG A 539 -0.56 3.10 -4.71
CA ARG A 539 -0.03 1.75 -4.99
C ARG A 539 0.02 1.40 -6.48
N VAL A 540 -0.85 1.98 -7.31
CA VAL A 540 -1.05 1.52 -8.71
C VAL A 540 -0.81 2.57 -9.78
N ASP A 541 -0.74 3.85 -9.43
CA ASP A 541 -0.46 4.91 -10.40
C ASP A 541 0.99 4.80 -10.90
N LEU A 542 1.19 5.08 -12.18
CA LEU A 542 2.50 5.36 -12.79
C LEU A 542 2.48 6.79 -13.34
N PRO A 543 3.64 7.45 -13.53
CA PRO A 543 3.70 8.77 -14.14
C PRO A 543 2.95 8.78 -15.47
N GLU A 544 2.07 9.78 -15.63
CA GLU A 544 1.23 9.95 -16.82
C GLU A 544 0.27 8.78 -17.11
N GLN A 545 0.21 7.75 -16.26
CA GLN A 545 -0.61 6.56 -16.39
C GLN A 545 -1.42 6.32 -15.10
N PRO A 546 -2.32 7.24 -14.72
CA PRO A 546 -3.15 7.09 -13.55
C PRO A 546 -4.11 5.91 -13.73
N ALA A 547 -4.25 5.08 -12.70
CA ALA A 547 -5.17 3.96 -12.71
C ALA A 547 -6.62 4.47 -12.73
N PRO A 548 -7.49 3.89 -13.57
CA PRO A 548 -8.90 4.25 -13.61
C PRO A 548 -9.62 3.81 -12.31
N LEU A 549 -10.78 4.44 -12.08
CA LEU A 549 -11.66 4.17 -10.96
C LEU A 549 -13.00 3.62 -11.45
N GLU A 550 -13.39 2.47 -10.92
CA GLU A 550 -14.75 1.93 -10.99
C GLU A 550 -15.47 2.14 -9.67
N VAL A 551 -16.67 2.72 -9.70
CA VAL A 551 -17.52 2.87 -8.51
C VAL A 551 -18.83 2.12 -8.73
N ALA A 552 -19.04 1.03 -8.01
CA ALA A 552 -20.30 0.30 -8.00
C ALA A 552 -21.23 0.88 -6.95
N VAL A 553 -22.39 1.38 -7.40
CA VAL A 553 -23.39 2.00 -6.54
C VAL A 553 -24.80 1.59 -6.97
N PRO A 554 -25.81 1.67 -6.09
CA PRO A 554 -27.20 1.49 -6.48
C PRO A 554 -27.65 2.56 -7.49
N PRO A 555 -28.52 2.22 -8.47
CA PRO A 555 -28.95 3.16 -9.51
C PRO A 555 -29.56 4.48 -8.98
N GLU A 556 -30.23 4.46 -7.84
CA GLU A 556 -30.76 5.65 -7.14
C GLU A 556 -29.66 6.65 -6.69
N HIS A 557 -28.39 6.24 -6.73
CA HIS A 557 -27.23 7.01 -6.30
C HIS A 557 -26.24 7.31 -7.44
N PHE A 558 -26.62 7.07 -8.71
CA PHE A 558 -25.77 7.37 -9.86
C PHE A 558 -25.38 8.85 -10.02
N ASP A 559 -26.18 9.78 -9.47
CA ASP A 559 -25.88 11.22 -9.53
C ASP A 559 -24.97 11.71 -8.39
N MET A 560 -24.22 10.82 -7.70
CA MET A 560 -23.25 11.20 -6.64
C MET A 560 -21.99 11.93 -7.16
N GLU A 561 -21.95 12.28 -8.44
CA GLU A 561 -20.85 13.01 -9.12
C GLU A 561 -19.45 12.50 -8.74
N VAL A 562 -19.26 11.17 -8.77
CA VAL A 562 -18.00 10.49 -8.38
C VAL A 562 -16.75 11.05 -9.06
N HIS A 563 -16.91 11.57 -10.27
CA HIS A 563 -15.85 12.18 -11.05
C HIS A 563 -15.43 13.57 -10.54
N LEU A 564 -16.25 14.23 -9.73
CA LEU A 564 -15.93 15.51 -9.07
C LEU A 564 -15.36 15.33 -7.66
N TRP A 565 -15.32 14.10 -7.14
CA TRP A 565 -14.69 13.84 -5.85
C TRP A 565 -13.23 14.28 -5.88
N ARG A 566 -12.77 14.79 -4.73
CA ARG A 566 -11.40 15.28 -4.57
C ARG A 566 -10.67 14.37 -3.60
N THR A 567 -9.60 13.76 -4.09
CA THR A 567 -8.65 13.00 -3.27
C THR A 567 -7.36 13.79 -3.16
N GLY A 568 -6.75 13.75 -1.97
CA GLY A 568 -5.59 14.58 -1.62
C GLY A 568 -5.59 14.85 -0.12
N ASP A 569 -4.48 15.36 0.39
CA ASP A 569 -4.39 15.78 1.78
C ASP A 569 -5.46 16.85 2.05
N LEU A 570 -6.42 16.56 2.93
CA LEU A 570 -7.47 17.51 3.32
C LEU A 570 -6.88 18.74 4.03
N GLU A 571 -5.69 18.60 4.61
CA GLU A 571 -5.00 19.61 5.41
C GLU A 571 -4.06 20.49 4.57
N ARG A 572 -3.81 20.14 3.29
CA ARG A 572 -3.02 20.96 2.35
C ARG A 572 -3.87 21.45 1.18
N PRO A 573 -4.47 22.65 1.29
CA PRO A 573 -5.21 23.29 0.21
C PRO A 573 -4.32 23.43 -1.05
N GLY A 574 -4.79 22.94 -2.20
CA GLY A 574 -4.10 23.07 -3.49
C GLY A 574 -3.55 21.76 -4.08
N THR A 575 -3.46 20.67 -3.31
CA THR A 575 -3.10 19.34 -3.85
C THR A 575 -4.30 18.53 -4.35
N GLN A 576 -5.51 19.00 -4.06
CA GLN A 576 -6.76 18.31 -4.40
C GLN A 576 -7.12 18.54 -5.87
N ARG A 577 -7.27 17.45 -6.63
CA ARG A 577 -7.77 17.46 -8.01
C ARG A 577 -9.06 16.64 -8.09
N GLU A 578 -9.96 17.06 -8.97
CA GLU A 578 -11.17 16.29 -9.29
C GLU A 578 -10.75 14.97 -9.96
N LEU A 579 -11.25 13.83 -9.47
CA LEU A 579 -10.85 12.51 -9.94
C LEU A 579 -11.00 12.38 -11.46
N GLY A 580 -12.14 12.80 -12.00
CA GLY A 580 -12.48 12.67 -13.41
C GLY A 580 -11.64 13.52 -14.37
N ALA A 581 -10.95 14.54 -13.89
CA ALA A 581 -9.99 15.32 -14.69
C ALA A 581 -8.60 14.67 -14.69
N HIS A 582 -8.29 13.85 -13.69
CA HIS A 582 -6.99 13.20 -13.57
C HIS A 582 -6.97 11.76 -14.10
N ARG A 583 -8.06 11.01 -13.90
CA ARG A 583 -8.18 9.59 -14.25
C ARG A 583 -9.56 9.30 -14.86
N SER A 584 -9.67 8.21 -15.62
CA SER A 584 -10.97 7.73 -16.09
C SER A 584 -11.78 7.25 -14.89
N VAL A 585 -13.03 7.70 -14.79
CA VAL A 585 -13.95 7.35 -13.71
C VAL A 585 -15.24 6.86 -14.33
N VAL A 586 -15.67 5.67 -13.91
CA VAL A 586 -16.88 5.03 -14.40
C VAL A 586 -17.75 4.51 -13.26
N LEU A 587 -19.05 4.46 -13.51
CA LEU A 587 -20.05 3.91 -12.59
C LEU A 587 -20.44 2.51 -13.03
N ARG A 588 -20.72 1.67 -12.04
CA ARG A 588 -21.25 0.32 -12.23
C ARG A 588 -22.56 0.16 -11.49
N ALA A 589 -23.50 -0.55 -12.11
CA ALA A 589 -24.80 -0.78 -11.52
C ALA A 589 -24.70 -1.93 -10.50
N LEU A 590 -24.79 -1.60 -9.21
CA LEU A 590 -24.72 -2.61 -8.15
C LEU A 590 -25.81 -3.67 -8.28
N SER A 591 -26.99 -3.29 -8.79
CA SER A 591 -28.12 -4.19 -9.06
C SER A 591 -27.75 -5.34 -10.01
N ARG A 592 -26.74 -5.15 -10.88
CA ARG A 592 -26.31 -6.15 -11.87
C ARG A 592 -25.50 -7.31 -11.27
N ARG A 593 -25.26 -7.35 -9.95
CA ARG A 593 -24.64 -8.50 -9.28
C ARG A 593 -25.45 -9.79 -9.42
N SER A 594 -26.77 -9.70 -9.54
CA SER A 594 -27.70 -10.84 -9.50
C SER A 594 -28.71 -10.86 -10.66
N GLU A 595 -28.44 -10.12 -11.75
CA GLU A 595 -29.43 -9.90 -12.82
C GLU A 595 -29.51 -11.03 -13.85
N ARG A 596 -30.74 -11.30 -14.32
CA ARG A 596 -31.06 -12.34 -15.31
C ARG A 596 -30.74 -11.97 -16.77
N THR A 597 -30.29 -10.74 -17.02
CA THR A 597 -30.03 -10.21 -18.38
C THR A 597 -28.57 -10.36 -18.82
N GLU A 598 -27.78 -11.17 -18.11
CA GLU A 598 -26.34 -11.36 -18.34
C GLU A 598 -26.01 -11.68 -19.80
N HIS A 599 -26.75 -12.61 -20.42
CA HIS A 599 -26.52 -12.99 -21.82
C HIS A 599 -26.79 -11.85 -22.81
N LEU A 600 -27.87 -11.08 -22.61
CA LEU A 600 -28.20 -9.94 -23.46
C LEU A 600 -27.16 -8.83 -23.31
N ARG A 601 -26.68 -8.60 -22.09
CA ARG A 601 -25.60 -7.66 -21.78
C ARG A 601 -24.29 -8.05 -22.46
N GLU A 602 -23.91 -9.33 -22.36
CA GLU A 602 -22.75 -9.89 -23.07
C GLU A 602 -22.88 -9.64 -24.57
N GLN A 603 -23.98 -10.04 -25.20
CA GLN A 603 -24.21 -9.85 -26.63
C GLN A 603 -24.08 -8.38 -27.06
N ARG A 604 -24.70 -7.45 -26.32
CA ARG A 604 -24.65 -6.02 -26.64
C ARG A 604 -23.27 -5.43 -26.41
N TRP A 605 -22.57 -5.81 -25.34
CA TRP A 605 -21.19 -5.42 -25.11
C TRP A 605 -20.28 -5.84 -26.28
N ASP A 606 -20.41 -7.09 -26.67
CA ASP A 606 -19.69 -7.70 -27.78
C ASP A 606 -20.00 -7.04 -29.13
N ALA A 607 -21.25 -6.65 -29.35
CA ALA A 607 -21.67 -5.92 -30.53
C ALA A 607 -21.08 -4.50 -30.56
N LEU A 608 -21.09 -3.81 -29.42
CA LEU A 608 -20.55 -2.47 -29.25
C LEU A 608 -19.03 -2.43 -29.49
N GLN A 609 -18.32 -3.46 -29.04
CA GLN A 609 -16.87 -3.61 -29.24
C GLN A 609 -16.48 -3.87 -30.69
N ARG A 610 -17.38 -4.46 -31.49
CA ARG A 610 -17.16 -4.80 -32.91
C ARG A 610 -17.80 -3.80 -33.87
N ALA A 611 -18.52 -2.80 -33.38
CA ALA A 611 -19.23 -1.85 -34.21
C ALA A 611 -18.25 -0.98 -35.00
N ASP A 612 -18.45 -0.90 -36.33
CA ASP A 612 -17.66 -0.01 -37.20
C ASP A 612 -17.90 1.48 -36.91
N ARG A 613 -19.06 1.80 -36.33
CA ARG A 613 -19.47 3.15 -35.98
C ARG A 613 -20.25 3.15 -34.67
N LEU A 614 -19.88 4.07 -33.79
CA LEU A 614 -20.59 4.35 -32.55
C LEU A 614 -21.53 5.54 -32.74
N THR A 615 -22.73 5.45 -32.18
CA THR A 615 -23.76 6.50 -32.31
C THR A 615 -24.46 6.75 -30.99
N ALA A 616 -24.63 8.02 -30.63
CA ALA A 616 -25.47 8.43 -29.51
C ALA A 616 -26.96 8.28 -29.88
N GLN A 617 -27.74 7.62 -29.04
CA GLN A 617 -29.21 7.66 -29.11
C GLN A 617 -29.77 8.36 -27.87
N ARG A 618 -30.48 9.45 -28.09
CA ARG A 618 -31.05 10.27 -27.02
C ARG A 618 -32.33 9.64 -26.44
N ASP A 619 -32.56 9.88 -25.15
CA ASP A 619 -33.82 9.62 -24.48
C ASP A 619 -35.02 10.35 -25.11
N ARG A 620 -36.21 9.73 -25.06
CA ARG A 620 -37.43 10.37 -25.57
C ARG A 620 -37.72 11.67 -24.78
N PRO A 621 -38.09 12.78 -25.45
CA PRO A 621 -38.45 14.00 -24.74
C PRO A 621 -39.69 13.79 -23.87
N ALA A 622 -39.61 14.24 -22.61
CA ALA A 622 -40.74 14.23 -21.69
C ALA A 622 -41.85 15.17 -22.20
N GLY A 623 -43.06 14.66 -22.45
CA GLY A 623 -44.23 15.53 -22.69
C GLY A 623 -45.13 15.20 -23.88
N THR A 624 -44.91 14.16 -24.67
CA THR A 624 -45.84 13.76 -25.75
C THR A 624 -47.16 13.13 -25.26
N ALA A 625 -47.44 13.16 -23.96
CA ALA A 625 -48.73 12.76 -23.39
C ALA A 625 -49.83 13.84 -23.54
N GLY A 626 -49.49 15.08 -23.92
CA GLY A 626 -50.42 16.21 -24.00
C GLY A 626 -50.36 16.97 -25.33
N GLY A 627 -50.82 16.33 -26.41
CA GLY A 627 -51.31 16.94 -27.65
C GLY A 627 -50.52 18.09 -28.29
N VAL A 628 -49.62 17.78 -29.24
CA VAL A 628 -49.62 18.27 -30.64
C VAL A 628 -48.86 17.21 -31.46
N ASP A 629 -49.42 16.81 -32.60
CA ASP A 629 -48.88 15.91 -33.65
C ASP A 629 -48.39 14.49 -33.29
N ARG A 630 -49.37 13.57 -33.15
CA ARG A 630 -49.12 12.11 -33.16
C ARG A 630 -48.49 11.58 -34.45
N ARG A 631 -48.53 12.32 -35.56
CA ARG A 631 -47.98 11.88 -36.87
C ARG A 631 -46.47 12.08 -37.01
N ALA A 632 -45.87 13.02 -36.28
CA ALA A 632 -44.41 13.18 -36.25
C ALA A 632 -43.75 12.31 -35.15
N ALA A 633 -44.50 11.97 -34.09
CA ALA A 633 -44.03 11.09 -33.02
C ALA A 633 -44.04 9.59 -33.36
N THR A 634 -44.58 9.21 -34.53
CA THR A 634 -44.65 7.81 -35.02
C THR A 634 -43.55 7.43 -36.00
N GLU A 635 -42.68 8.36 -36.39
CA GLU A 635 -41.52 8.06 -37.23
C GLU A 635 -40.29 7.76 -36.35
N ARG A 636 -40.27 6.53 -35.82
CA ARG A 636 -39.11 5.79 -35.27
C ARG A 636 -38.25 6.49 -34.20
N ALA A 637 -38.80 6.68 -33.00
CA ALA A 637 -37.97 6.47 -31.81
C ALA A 637 -38.03 4.97 -31.50
N GLU A 638 -37.09 4.19 -32.02
CA GLU A 638 -36.90 2.78 -31.66
C GLU A 638 -36.67 2.65 -30.14
N GLY A 639 -37.21 1.61 -29.50
CA GLY A 639 -36.95 1.35 -28.07
C GLY A 639 -35.48 1.01 -27.84
N TRP A 640 -35.02 1.02 -26.58
CA TRP A 640 -33.65 0.57 -26.27
C TRP A 640 -33.40 -0.88 -26.68
N GLU A 641 -34.45 -1.70 -26.73
CA GLU A 641 -34.43 -3.09 -27.19
C GLU A 641 -34.13 -3.22 -28.69
N ASP A 642 -34.62 -2.28 -29.50
CA ASP A 642 -34.44 -2.26 -30.95
C ASP A 642 -33.14 -1.55 -31.38
N ALA A 643 -32.45 -0.90 -30.43
CA ALA A 643 -31.23 -0.15 -30.69
C ALA A 643 -30.13 -1.02 -31.33
N GLY A 644 -29.56 -0.53 -32.42
CA GLY A 644 -28.50 -1.20 -33.18
C GLY A 644 -27.21 -1.47 -32.39
N PRO A 645 -26.28 -2.26 -32.97
CA PRO A 645 -25.11 -2.80 -32.27
C PRO A 645 -24.10 -1.75 -31.76
N GLY A 646 -24.02 -0.58 -32.41
CA GLY A 646 -23.12 0.51 -32.05
C GLY A 646 -23.77 1.65 -31.25
N VAL A 647 -24.98 1.46 -30.75
CA VAL A 647 -25.75 2.52 -30.07
C VAL A 647 -25.34 2.65 -28.61
N VAL A 648 -25.06 3.89 -28.18
CA VAL A 648 -24.86 4.26 -26.79
C VAL A 648 -26.04 5.12 -26.31
N PRO A 649 -26.81 4.70 -25.29
CA PRO A 649 -27.85 5.51 -24.69
C PRO A 649 -27.32 6.81 -24.07
N VAL A 650 -27.97 7.93 -24.39
CA VAL A 650 -27.66 9.27 -23.86
C VAL A 650 -28.88 9.86 -23.16
N VAL A 651 -28.77 10.11 -21.86
CA VAL A 651 -29.85 10.66 -21.03
C VAL A 651 -29.49 12.10 -20.63
N CYS A 652 -30.22 13.07 -21.16
CA CYS A 652 -29.87 14.49 -20.98
C CYS A 652 -30.37 15.09 -19.64
N ARG A 653 -30.41 14.29 -18.58
CA ARG A 653 -30.95 14.65 -17.26
C ARG A 653 -30.38 13.73 -16.17
N PRO A 654 -30.42 14.15 -14.89
CA PRO A 654 -30.02 13.30 -13.77
C PRO A 654 -30.82 11.99 -13.71
N VAL A 655 -30.17 10.89 -13.33
CA VAL A 655 -30.71 9.51 -13.43
C VAL A 655 -30.89 8.80 -12.08
N GLY A 656 -30.52 9.42 -10.96
CA GLY A 656 -30.74 8.89 -9.61
C GLY A 656 -32.19 9.02 -9.15
N ARG A 657 -33.02 9.81 -9.85
CA ARG A 657 -34.43 10.04 -9.51
C ARG A 657 -35.32 10.35 -10.71
N GLY A 658 -36.62 10.18 -10.52
CA GLY A 658 -37.63 10.68 -11.44
C GLY A 658 -37.63 9.99 -12.80
N GLU A 659 -37.76 10.77 -13.88
CA GLU A 659 -37.86 10.22 -15.24
C GLU A 659 -36.53 9.70 -15.78
N GLY A 660 -35.40 10.37 -15.49
CA GLY A 660 -34.08 9.89 -15.92
C GLY A 660 -33.75 8.51 -15.35
N GLN A 661 -34.14 8.27 -14.09
CA GLN A 661 -34.01 6.94 -13.47
C GLN A 661 -34.81 5.86 -14.20
N ARG A 662 -36.04 6.16 -14.61
CA ARG A 662 -36.87 5.22 -15.37
C ARG A 662 -36.24 4.92 -16.72
N THR A 663 -35.85 5.96 -17.45
CA THR A 663 -35.21 5.83 -18.77
C THR A 663 -33.91 5.02 -18.70
N LEU A 664 -33.07 5.26 -17.69
CA LEU A 664 -31.83 4.50 -17.55
C LEU A 664 -32.12 3.05 -17.15
N ARG A 665 -33.10 2.80 -16.29
CA ARG A 665 -33.52 1.42 -15.97
C ARG A 665 -34.01 0.67 -17.20
N GLU A 666 -34.81 1.30 -18.06
CA GLU A 666 -35.22 0.71 -19.34
C GLU A 666 -34.02 0.36 -20.23
N ALA A 667 -32.99 1.22 -20.27
CA ALA A 667 -31.76 0.91 -21.01
C ALA A 667 -30.99 -0.27 -20.37
N LEU A 668 -30.93 -0.32 -19.04
CA LEU A 668 -30.29 -1.42 -18.32
C LEU A 668 -31.02 -2.76 -18.57
N ASP A 669 -32.35 -2.76 -18.50
CA ASP A 669 -33.21 -3.92 -18.75
C ASP A 669 -33.05 -4.43 -20.19
N ALA A 670 -32.85 -3.51 -21.15
CA ALA A 670 -32.54 -3.83 -22.55
C ALA A 670 -31.10 -4.33 -22.79
N GLY A 671 -30.28 -4.49 -21.74
CA GLY A 671 -28.93 -5.04 -21.79
C GLY A 671 -27.83 -4.05 -22.14
N HIS A 672 -28.09 -2.73 -22.12
CA HIS A 672 -27.03 -1.74 -22.36
C HIS A 672 -26.03 -1.74 -21.20
N ALA A 673 -24.77 -2.01 -21.52
CA ALA A 673 -23.64 -2.02 -20.57
C ALA A 673 -22.93 -0.66 -20.47
N VAL A 674 -23.12 0.22 -21.47
CA VAL A 674 -22.55 1.56 -21.52
C VAL A 674 -23.68 2.56 -21.71
N ALA A 675 -23.70 3.63 -20.92
CA ALA A 675 -24.66 4.73 -21.05
C ALA A 675 -24.04 6.04 -20.54
N VAL A 676 -24.46 7.16 -21.10
CA VAL A 676 -23.94 8.50 -20.80
C VAL A 676 -25.07 9.42 -20.33
N TRP A 677 -24.86 10.19 -19.26
CA TRP A 677 -25.86 11.17 -18.83
C TRP A 677 -25.24 12.43 -18.22
N GLY A 678 -26.04 13.49 -18.14
CA GLY A 678 -25.68 14.73 -17.45
C GLY A 678 -26.13 14.71 -15.99
N THR A 679 -25.22 14.97 -15.05
CA THR A 679 -25.49 15.05 -13.60
C THR A 679 -25.96 16.43 -13.15
N GLY A 680 -25.59 17.48 -13.88
CA GLY A 680 -25.91 18.87 -13.54
C GLY A 680 -27.31 19.30 -13.97
N GLU A 681 -27.90 20.24 -13.21
CA GLU A 681 -28.93 21.13 -13.74
C GLU A 681 -28.23 22.16 -14.64
N HIS A 682 -28.65 22.27 -15.89
CA HIS A 682 -28.03 23.18 -16.85
C HIS A 682 -27.98 24.62 -16.31
N THR A 683 -26.80 25.23 -16.29
CA THR A 683 -26.59 26.59 -15.77
C THR A 683 -27.42 27.61 -16.57
N PRO A 684 -28.12 28.58 -15.93
CA PRO A 684 -28.73 29.70 -16.63
C PRO A 684 -27.65 30.51 -17.38
N PRO A 685 -27.88 30.99 -18.62
CA PRO A 685 -29.16 31.44 -19.18
C PRO A 685 -29.80 30.50 -20.23
N ALA A 686 -29.26 29.30 -20.47
CA ALA A 686 -29.80 28.38 -21.47
C ALA A 686 -31.11 27.75 -21.00
N THR A 687 -32.09 27.61 -21.89
CA THR A 687 -33.25 26.76 -21.63
C THR A 687 -32.79 25.31 -21.46
N ARG A 688 -33.51 24.52 -20.65
CA ARG A 688 -33.19 23.08 -20.44
C ARG A 688 -33.07 22.31 -21.77
N ALA A 689 -33.83 22.71 -22.79
CA ALA A 689 -33.79 22.09 -24.11
C ALA A 689 -32.50 22.39 -24.88
N GLU A 690 -32.02 23.64 -24.85
CA GLU A 690 -30.78 24.05 -25.52
C GLU A 690 -29.57 23.33 -24.91
N ALA A 691 -29.48 23.31 -23.59
CA ALA A 691 -28.36 22.67 -22.92
C ALA A 691 -28.38 21.13 -23.06
N ALA A 692 -29.57 20.51 -23.12
CA ALA A 692 -29.69 19.10 -23.49
C ALA A 692 -29.25 18.82 -24.94
N ASN A 693 -29.50 19.75 -25.87
CA ASN A 693 -29.04 19.63 -27.26
C ASN A 693 -27.51 19.80 -27.37
N VAL A 694 -26.91 20.71 -26.60
CA VAL A 694 -25.45 20.88 -26.53
C VAL A 694 -24.81 19.60 -25.99
N PHE A 695 -25.31 19.07 -24.87
CA PHE A 695 -24.83 17.82 -24.28
C PHE A 695 -24.92 16.65 -25.26
N ALA A 696 -26.11 16.41 -25.85
CA ALA A 696 -26.31 15.29 -26.77
C ALA A 696 -25.43 15.38 -28.02
N ARG A 697 -25.20 16.59 -28.54
CA ARG A 697 -24.31 16.83 -29.69
C ARG A 697 -22.86 16.57 -29.32
N GLY A 698 -22.39 17.08 -28.17
CA GLY A 698 -21.04 16.84 -27.69
C GLY A 698 -20.74 15.35 -27.48
N VAL A 699 -21.70 14.59 -26.93
CA VAL A 699 -21.57 13.13 -26.81
C VAL A 699 -21.57 12.45 -28.18
N ALA A 700 -22.40 12.89 -29.14
CA ALA A 700 -22.41 12.33 -30.48
C ALA A 700 -21.10 12.59 -31.26
N GLU A 701 -20.55 13.79 -31.14
CA GLU A 701 -19.24 14.15 -31.71
C GLU A 701 -18.13 13.30 -31.09
N LEU A 702 -18.10 13.19 -29.76
CA LEU A 702 -17.15 12.34 -29.03
C LEU A 702 -17.18 10.87 -29.49
N LEU A 703 -18.37 10.29 -29.64
CA LEU A 703 -18.52 8.91 -30.11
C LEU A 703 -18.11 8.75 -31.58
N GLY A 704 -18.20 9.80 -32.39
CA GLY A 704 -17.75 9.80 -33.78
C GLY A 704 -16.24 9.90 -33.95
N GLU A 705 -15.51 10.40 -32.94
CA GLU A 705 -14.05 10.58 -32.97
C GLU A 705 -13.28 9.35 -32.45
N ILE A 706 -13.85 8.61 -31.50
CA ILE A 706 -13.21 7.42 -30.92
C ILE A 706 -13.24 6.24 -31.89
N ARG A 707 -12.16 5.45 -31.88
CA ARG A 707 -12.05 4.25 -32.73
C ARG A 707 -12.67 3.02 -32.07
N THR A 708 -12.60 2.98 -30.74
CA THR A 708 -13.16 1.87 -29.95
C THR A 708 -13.92 2.45 -28.77
N ILE A 709 -15.00 1.78 -28.36
CA ILE A 709 -15.76 2.24 -27.19
C ILE A 709 -14.90 2.28 -25.91
N ARG A 710 -13.83 1.49 -25.85
CA ARG A 710 -12.86 1.50 -24.74
C ARG A 710 -12.12 2.83 -24.61
N GLU A 711 -12.01 3.64 -25.66
CA GLU A 711 -11.37 4.96 -25.57
C GLU A 711 -12.28 6.00 -24.88
N LEU A 712 -13.60 5.75 -24.80
CA LEU A 712 -14.59 6.71 -24.27
C LEU A 712 -14.27 7.21 -22.85
N PRO A 713 -13.96 6.35 -21.84
CA PRO A 713 -13.66 6.85 -20.51
C PRO A 713 -12.40 7.73 -20.44
N ASP A 714 -11.42 7.51 -21.31
CA ASP A 714 -10.21 8.34 -21.35
C ASP A 714 -10.47 9.66 -22.07
N GLU A 715 -11.26 9.67 -23.14
CA GLU A 715 -11.64 10.92 -23.80
C GLU A 715 -12.45 11.85 -22.90
N VAL A 716 -13.43 11.32 -22.17
CA VAL A 716 -14.18 12.12 -21.19
C VAL A 716 -13.22 12.71 -20.15
N ARG A 717 -12.21 11.95 -19.69
CA ARG A 717 -11.17 12.47 -18.80
C ARG A 717 -10.37 13.59 -19.47
N ARG A 718 -9.96 13.43 -20.74
CA ARG A 718 -9.18 14.43 -21.47
C ARG A 718 -9.94 15.73 -21.68
N LEU A 719 -11.23 15.66 -22.01
CA LEU A 719 -12.09 16.84 -22.11
C LEU A 719 -12.16 17.60 -20.77
N ARG A 720 -12.29 16.87 -19.65
CA ARG A 720 -12.26 17.49 -18.30
C ARG A 720 -10.90 18.09 -17.94
N HIS A 721 -9.80 17.46 -18.36
CA HIS A 721 -8.45 17.95 -18.09
C HIS A 721 -8.12 19.23 -18.86
N HIS A 722 -8.41 19.27 -20.16
CA HIS A 722 -8.10 20.41 -21.03
C HIS A 722 -9.11 21.56 -20.88
N GLY A 723 -10.25 21.30 -20.24
CA GLY A 723 -11.34 22.25 -20.12
C GLY A 723 -11.02 23.54 -19.37
N GLY A 724 -9.89 23.70 -18.66
CA GLY A 724 -9.60 24.86 -17.79
C GLY A 724 -9.55 26.27 -18.43
N GLU A 725 -10.02 26.44 -19.67
CA GLU A 725 -10.08 27.70 -20.42
C GLU A 725 -11.53 28.22 -20.71
N GLY A 726 -12.59 27.69 -20.07
CA GLY A 726 -13.90 28.38 -20.03
C GLY A 726 -14.83 28.17 -21.23
N GLY A 727 -14.71 27.07 -21.98
CA GLY A 727 -15.48 26.81 -23.21
C GLY A 727 -16.79 26.03 -23.02
N GLU A 728 -17.70 26.05 -24.02
CA GLU A 728 -18.95 25.26 -23.98
C GLU A 728 -18.69 23.74 -23.86
N ALA A 729 -17.60 23.24 -24.46
CA ALA A 729 -17.16 21.85 -24.37
C ALA A 729 -16.74 21.42 -22.94
N GLU A 730 -16.23 22.35 -22.14
CA GLU A 730 -15.84 22.11 -20.74
C GLU A 730 -17.07 21.87 -19.86
N HIS A 731 -18.09 22.72 -20.01
CA HIS A 731 -19.22 22.73 -19.10
C HIS A 731 -19.99 21.40 -19.11
N TRP A 732 -20.25 20.84 -20.29
CA TRP A 732 -21.00 19.59 -20.38
C TRP A 732 -20.15 18.38 -19.97
N ALA A 733 -18.87 18.31 -20.38
CA ALA A 733 -17.97 17.21 -20.04
C ALA A 733 -17.69 17.12 -18.52
N ARG A 734 -17.66 18.26 -17.83
CA ARG A 734 -17.51 18.33 -16.37
C ARG A 734 -18.66 17.64 -15.62
N HIS A 735 -19.88 17.71 -16.14
CA HIS A 735 -21.07 17.11 -15.54
C HIS A 735 -21.54 15.84 -16.27
N THR A 736 -20.67 15.20 -17.06
CA THR A 736 -20.96 13.92 -17.70
C THR A 736 -20.70 12.77 -16.73
N ALA A 737 -21.60 11.81 -16.61
CA ALA A 737 -21.34 10.53 -15.95
C ALA A 737 -21.46 9.38 -16.95
N LEU A 738 -20.70 8.31 -16.69
CA LEU A 738 -20.52 7.18 -17.59
C LEU A 738 -20.80 5.88 -16.84
N LEU A 739 -21.81 5.13 -17.28
CA LEU A 739 -22.01 3.74 -16.90
C LEU A 739 -21.04 2.90 -17.73
N TRP A 740 -20.34 1.99 -17.08
CA TRP A 740 -19.40 1.06 -17.71
C TRP A 740 -19.47 -0.30 -17.01
N ASP A 741 -20.37 -1.15 -17.50
CA ASP A 741 -20.66 -2.44 -16.87
C ASP A 741 -20.21 -3.62 -17.72
N ASP A 742 -18.89 -3.73 -17.89
CA ASP A 742 -18.23 -4.81 -18.63
C ASP A 742 -18.60 -6.18 -18.03
N PRO A 743 -19.34 -7.05 -18.76
CA PRO A 743 -19.74 -8.36 -18.28
C PRO A 743 -18.55 -9.30 -18.02
N HIS A 744 -17.42 -9.10 -18.70
CA HIS A 744 -16.23 -9.94 -18.51
C HIS A 744 -15.46 -9.60 -17.23
N ARG A 745 -15.84 -8.51 -16.55
CA ARG A 745 -15.32 -8.09 -15.24
C ARG A 745 -16.47 -8.03 -14.24
N PRO A 746 -17.05 -9.15 -13.81
CA PRO A 746 -18.20 -9.13 -12.91
C PRO A 746 -17.87 -8.47 -11.57
N LEU A 747 -18.89 -7.88 -10.93
CA LEU A 747 -18.81 -7.45 -9.54
C LEU A 747 -18.71 -8.67 -8.61
N ALA A 748 -18.12 -8.50 -7.42
CA ALA A 748 -18.10 -9.59 -6.44
C ALA A 748 -19.54 -9.96 -6.03
N PRO A 749 -19.85 -11.26 -5.83
CA PRO A 749 -21.17 -11.70 -5.37
C PRO A 749 -21.47 -11.19 -3.95
N GLU A 750 -22.76 -11.02 -3.62
CA GLU A 750 -23.24 -10.44 -2.35
C GLU A 750 -22.77 -11.24 -1.10
N ASP A 751 -22.42 -12.52 -1.25
CA ASP A 751 -22.03 -13.42 -0.15
C ASP A 751 -20.52 -13.49 0.13
N THR A 752 -19.74 -12.45 -0.22
CA THR A 752 -18.42 -12.27 0.41
C THR A 752 -18.51 -11.52 1.75
N VAL A 753 -19.56 -11.83 2.53
CA VAL A 753 -19.54 -11.62 3.98
C VAL A 753 -18.56 -12.64 4.54
N LEU A 754 -17.33 -12.17 4.73
CA LEU A 754 -16.27 -12.85 5.45
C LEU A 754 -16.81 -13.37 6.78
N GLU A 755 -16.64 -14.66 7.03
CA GLU A 755 -16.65 -15.21 8.39
C GLU A 755 -15.66 -14.36 9.21
N ALA A 756 -16.19 -13.53 10.12
CA ALA A 756 -15.39 -12.94 11.18
C ALA A 756 -14.85 -14.09 12.06
N PRO A 757 -13.61 -14.00 12.54
CA PRO A 757 -13.03 -15.03 13.42
C PRO A 757 -13.81 -15.22 14.73
#